data_AF-K9VLG8-F1
#
_entry.id   AF-K9VLG8-F1
#
_cell.length_a   1.000
_cell.length_b   1.000
_cell.length_c   1.000
_cell.angle_alpha   90.00
_cell.angle_beta   90.00
_cell.angle_gamma   90.00
#
_symmetry.space_group_name_H-M   'P 1'
#
loop_
_entity.id
_entity.type
_entity.pdbx_description
1 polymer ?
#
loop_
_entity_poly.entity_id
_entity_poly.type
_entity_poly.pdbx_seq_one_letter_code
_entity_poly.pdbx_strand_id
1 'polypeptide(L)'
;MAAFSSLGPTFFLVSGQSFNQFILTLGLIVLAVVFGLTAFIFIRIFLNWLQAKLEGGRHLFSRSSPRKTGNSTLNISEPEKVFLEPIFVESEGNLAAAIFGGGSDISAAFEPEIICENPAAVAYLYKPIALWHGRLILPSKEERQPYGTVFFEVINAPKKYRNFIGTTAFLKWSTNRKVQFFVHAVTQDINFTKQAIDSKKSGNIHPDRLNGWRNVGPLETLAGTRLEDSVTVMLRRPVIAIHYSSSDRRELTIDREPVQIIGRLCALVSILQRKEPDSDKFIVRHFNKTSQQFDGAAEIIRIPQVQPDKNGVARSTNHLIEQSPLNPDGWYIYGERDEENMFVVQAIEPRKIAQLIPDETHFGLEKSLAYLSSKNWENTPAQKGQAKRVLLTPNDAAENASISPWQEGDIGIVIHSFGGIGGKKGEKPALGIVTGHFAFGVAKVVRDRFTGELRFDIEYKQVYAHNPDGIVAGSNKWQSYMGDLQRGWLGDRPVCDIICKLDCVCCDYDFDGITLSPLTELNQQLDIMMARYRSGDGTGASLVTPATSCVQDSSQAIYATIKKITSEIESNPQIQDWLKTHPTDAQTQRFNQLVALGESLETVLMPLGIVRPDWRRNSRLAGIDSELKKTFFVGIANLIKAAISYRTMLPRRTQDEIAKIFLKQGAFLWIIRTNQVGGFDPDIEPHAPTGL
;
A
#
# COMPACT_ATOMS: atom_id res chain seq x y z
N MET A 1 -49.34 -24.74 -52.23
CA MET A 1 -47.87 -24.72 -52.42
C MET A 1 -47.29 -24.40 -51.04
N ALA A 2 -46.61 -25.33 -50.36
CA ALA A 2 -45.17 -25.62 -50.48
C ALA A 2 -44.30 -24.45 -49.95
N ALA A 3 -43.14 -24.60 -49.28
CA ALA A 3 -42.46 -25.68 -48.54
C ALA A 3 -41.21 -25.02 -47.84
N PHE A 4 -40.53 -25.50 -46.80
CA PHE A 4 -40.62 -26.66 -45.89
C PHE A 4 -39.78 -26.37 -44.60
N SER A 5 -40.00 -27.10 -43.48
CA SER A 5 -39.02 -27.71 -42.50
C SER A 5 -37.66 -27.05 -42.15
N SER A 6 -36.94 -27.29 -41.04
CA SER A 6 -37.05 -27.99 -39.73
C SER A 6 -35.65 -27.89 -39.04
N LEU A 7 -35.33 -28.29 -37.80
CA LEU A 7 -36.06 -28.75 -36.59
C LEU A 7 -35.64 -27.84 -35.40
N GLY A 8 -36.35 -27.95 -34.26
CA GLY A 8 -35.81 -27.58 -32.94
C GLY A 8 -35.46 -28.83 -32.11
N PRO A 9 -34.54 -28.76 -31.12
CA PRO A 9 -34.19 -29.90 -30.29
C PRO A 9 -35.29 -30.20 -29.26
N THR A 10 -35.98 -31.33 -29.45
CA THR A 10 -36.98 -31.85 -28.52
C THR A 10 -36.31 -32.36 -27.24
N PHE A 11 -36.54 -31.69 -26.11
CA PHE A 11 -36.14 -32.22 -24.81
C PHE A 11 -37.09 -33.35 -24.38
N PHE A 12 -36.62 -34.60 -24.51
CA PHE A 12 -37.26 -35.74 -23.87
C PHE A 12 -37.09 -35.66 -22.35
N LEU A 13 -38.18 -35.34 -21.64
CA LEU A 13 -38.28 -35.55 -20.20
C LEU A 13 -38.38 -37.05 -19.91
N VAL A 14 -37.24 -37.69 -19.65
CA VAL A 14 -37.22 -39.06 -19.09
C VAL A 14 -37.61 -38.99 -17.61
N SER A 15 -38.85 -39.35 -17.33
CA SER A 15 -39.35 -39.52 -15.97
C SER A 15 -38.64 -40.67 -15.25
N GLY A 16 -38.29 -40.50 -13.97
CA GLY A 16 -38.11 -41.65 -13.07
C GLY A 16 -36.83 -41.72 -12.22
N GLN A 17 -35.88 -40.76 -12.31
CA GLN A 17 -34.77 -40.73 -11.35
C GLN A 17 -35.17 -39.96 -10.07
N SER A 18 -35.05 -40.62 -8.93
CA SER A 18 -35.21 -39.97 -7.63
C SER A 18 -34.05 -38.99 -7.38
N PHE A 19 -34.28 -37.97 -6.56
CA PHE A 19 -33.26 -36.97 -6.18
C PHE A 19 -31.95 -37.61 -5.68
N ASN A 20 -32.07 -38.76 -4.99
CA ASN A 20 -30.92 -39.54 -4.54
C ASN A 20 -30.06 -40.09 -5.70
N GLN A 21 -30.65 -40.51 -6.82
CA GLN A 21 -29.87 -40.93 -7.99
C GLN A 21 -29.14 -39.73 -8.64
N PHE A 22 -29.77 -38.57 -8.75
CA PHE A 22 -29.11 -37.35 -9.26
C PHE A 22 -27.88 -36.98 -8.42
N ILE A 23 -28.00 -37.00 -7.08
CA ILE A 23 -26.88 -36.77 -6.17
C ILE A 23 -25.77 -37.83 -6.35
N LEU A 24 -26.13 -39.11 -6.58
CA LEU A 24 -25.18 -40.21 -6.77
C LEU A 24 -24.44 -40.10 -8.12
N THR A 25 -25.13 -39.69 -9.19
CA THR A 25 -24.52 -39.42 -10.51
C THR A 25 -23.60 -38.20 -10.44
N LEU A 26 -24.02 -37.12 -9.77
CA LEU A 26 -23.17 -35.94 -9.56
C LEU A 26 -21.92 -36.29 -8.72
N GLY A 27 -22.10 -37.10 -7.67
CA GLY A 27 -21.01 -37.62 -6.86
C GLY A 27 -20.01 -38.47 -7.66
N LEU A 28 -20.49 -39.34 -8.55
CA LEU A 28 -19.64 -40.14 -9.45
C LEU A 28 -18.89 -39.28 -10.48
N ILE A 29 -19.51 -38.23 -11.02
CA ILE A 29 -18.84 -37.29 -11.94
C ILE A 29 -17.73 -36.53 -11.20
N VAL A 30 -17.99 -36.02 -9.99
CA VAL A 30 -16.97 -35.37 -9.16
C VAL A 30 -15.85 -36.34 -8.80
N LEU A 31 -16.17 -37.59 -8.46
CA LEU A 31 -15.19 -38.63 -8.17
C LEU A 31 -14.30 -38.92 -9.39
N ALA A 32 -14.88 -39.06 -10.59
CA ALA A 32 -14.15 -39.29 -11.82
C ALA A 32 -13.23 -38.12 -12.20
N VAL A 33 -13.69 -36.87 -12.02
CA VAL A 33 -12.86 -35.67 -12.21
C VAL A 33 -11.70 -35.63 -11.21
N VAL A 34 -11.94 -35.94 -9.94
CA VAL A 34 -10.90 -35.98 -8.90
C VAL A 34 -9.87 -37.08 -9.18
N PHE A 35 -10.29 -38.30 -9.54
CA PHE A 35 -9.36 -39.37 -9.91
C PHE A 35 -8.57 -39.03 -11.18
N GLY A 36 -9.22 -38.45 -12.21
CA GLY A 36 -8.55 -37.98 -13.41
C GLY A 36 -7.49 -36.91 -13.14
N LEU A 37 -7.81 -35.92 -12.30
CA LEU A 37 -6.86 -34.88 -11.89
C LEU A 37 -5.69 -35.45 -11.06
N THR A 38 -5.98 -36.41 -10.17
CA THR A 38 -4.96 -37.06 -9.33
C THR A 38 -4.02 -37.93 -10.18
N ALA A 39 -4.56 -38.68 -11.14
CA ALA A 39 -3.78 -39.46 -12.10
C ALA A 39 -2.91 -38.56 -12.99
N PHE A 40 -3.45 -37.44 -13.48
CA PHE A 40 -2.69 -36.45 -14.25
C PHE A 40 -1.52 -35.85 -13.45
N ILE A 41 -1.75 -35.50 -12.17
CA ILE A 41 -0.69 -35.02 -11.27
C ILE A 41 0.39 -36.09 -11.06
N PHE A 42 0.00 -37.35 -10.81
CA PHE A 42 0.96 -38.46 -10.64
C PHE A 42 1.78 -38.72 -11.91
N ILE A 43 1.15 -38.73 -13.08
CA ILE A 43 1.83 -38.87 -14.38
C ILE A 43 2.83 -37.73 -14.58
N ARG A 44 2.46 -36.49 -14.24
CA ARG A 44 3.34 -35.33 -14.41
C ARG A 44 4.51 -35.32 -13.42
N ILE A 45 4.30 -35.75 -12.18
CA ILE A 45 5.39 -35.95 -11.19
C ILE A 45 6.33 -37.07 -11.66
N PHE A 46 5.78 -38.19 -12.16
CA PHE A 46 6.56 -39.30 -12.70
C PHE A 46 7.39 -38.89 -13.93
N LEU A 47 6.82 -38.13 -14.86
CA LEU A 47 7.53 -37.59 -16.03
C LEU A 47 8.65 -36.63 -15.64
N ASN A 48 8.39 -35.69 -14.71
CA ASN A 48 9.42 -34.78 -14.21
C ASN A 48 10.56 -35.53 -13.49
N TRP A 49 10.24 -36.56 -12.70
CA TRP A 49 11.23 -37.41 -12.05
C TRP A 49 12.03 -38.26 -13.06
N LEU A 50 11.37 -38.81 -14.07
CA LEU A 50 11.99 -39.56 -15.15
C LEU A 50 12.95 -38.67 -15.97
N GLN A 51 12.54 -37.44 -16.27
CA GLN A 51 13.35 -36.45 -16.97
C GLN A 51 14.59 -36.07 -16.15
N ALA A 52 14.44 -35.74 -14.86
CA ALA A 52 15.56 -35.47 -13.97
C ALA A 52 16.53 -36.67 -13.86
N LYS A 53 16.01 -37.91 -13.90
CA LYS A 53 16.83 -39.13 -13.87
C LYS A 53 17.59 -39.37 -15.20
N LEU A 54 16.99 -39.00 -16.34
CA LEU A 54 17.63 -39.06 -17.65
C LEU A 54 18.71 -37.97 -17.82
N GLU A 55 18.48 -36.78 -17.28
CA GLU A 55 19.46 -35.68 -17.26
C GLU A 55 20.65 -36.01 -16.33
N GLY A 56 20.40 -36.58 -15.15
CA GLY A 56 21.45 -37.04 -14.23
C GLY A 56 22.34 -38.17 -14.78
N GLY A 57 21.87 -38.92 -15.79
CA GLY A 57 22.63 -40.02 -16.40
C GLY A 57 23.75 -39.58 -17.35
N ARG A 58 23.77 -38.32 -17.82
CA ARG A 58 24.73 -37.85 -18.84
C ARG A 58 26.09 -37.39 -18.30
N HIS A 59 26.29 -37.34 -16.99
CA HIS A 59 27.52 -36.80 -16.39
C HIS A 59 28.61 -37.84 -16.05
N LEU A 60 28.45 -39.10 -16.47
CA LEU A 60 29.33 -40.22 -16.07
C LEU A 60 30.37 -40.68 -17.10
N PHE A 61 30.49 -40.02 -18.26
CA PHE A 61 31.54 -40.31 -19.25
C PHE A 61 32.24 -39.06 -19.80
N SER A 62 33.24 -38.56 -19.07
CA SER A 62 34.55 -38.15 -19.63
C SER A 62 35.49 -37.65 -18.54
N ARG A 63 36.61 -38.34 -18.31
CA ARG A 63 37.76 -37.81 -17.55
C ARG A 63 39.06 -38.52 -17.98
N SER A 64 40.19 -37.85 -17.72
CA SER A 64 41.56 -38.13 -18.24
C SER A 64 41.75 -37.75 -19.73
N SER A 65 42.87 -37.15 -20.17
CA SER A 65 44.07 -36.70 -19.43
C SER A 65 44.79 -35.53 -20.17
N PRO A 66 45.78 -34.84 -19.56
CA PRO A 66 46.25 -33.51 -20.00
C PRO A 66 47.65 -33.47 -20.65
N ARG A 67 47.92 -32.49 -21.56
CA ARG A 67 49.06 -31.53 -21.50
C ARG A 67 49.35 -30.70 -22.79
N LYS A 68 49.87 -29.48 -22.54
CA LYS A 68 50.97 -28.75 -23.23
C LYS A 68 50.79 -28.05 -24.61
N THR A 69 50.92 -26.72 -24.55
CA THR A 69 51.80 -25.81 -25.35
C THR A 69 51.82 -25.84 -26.89
N GLY A 70 51.65 -24.67 -27.51
CA GLY A 70 52.14 -24.37 -28.87
C GLY A 70 51.66 -23.00 -29.39
N ASN A 71 52.59 -22.15 -29.86
CA ASN A 71 52.28 -20.90 -30.57
C ASN A 71 51.91 -21.16 -32.04
N SER A 72 51.26 -20.19 -32.69
CA SER A 72 51.76 -19.49 -33.91
C SER A 72 50.71 -19.22 -35.02
N THR A 73 50.38 -17.93 -35.20
CA THR A 73 50.34 -17.15 -36.47
C THR A 73 49.53 -17.58 -37.72
N LEU A 74 48.90 -16.55 -38.34
CA LEU A 74 48.68 -16.32 -39.80
C LEU A 74 47.62 -17.23 -40.51
N ASN A 75 46.87 -16.79 -41.53
CA ASN A 75 46.41 -15.46 -42.02
C ASN A 75 45.39 -15.67 -43.17
N ILE A 76 44.58 -14.64 -43.55
CA ILE A 76 43.94 -14.44 -44.90
C ILE A 76 42.85 -15.50 -45.28
N SER A 77 41.62 -15.23 -45.73
CA SER A 77 41.10 -14.35 -46.81
C SER A 77 39.55 -14.24 -46.82
N GLU A 78 39.03 -13.08 -47.21
CA GLU A 78 37.69 -12.83 -47.80
C GLU A 78 37.70 -13.12 -49.34
N PRO A 79 36.65 -12.83 -50.14
CA PRO A 79 35.19 -13.07 -50.00
C PRO A 79 34.58 -13.71 -51.29
N GLU A 80 33.26 -14.00 -51.34
CA GLU A 80 32.32 -13.33 -52.28
C GLU A 80 30.85 -13.78 -52.15
N LYS A 81 29.96 -13.03 -52.82
CA LYS A 81 28.48 -13.04 -52.72
C LYS A 81 27.85 -14.01 -53.72
N VAL A 82 26.62 -14.48 -53.44
CA VAL A 82 25.50 -14.49 -54.42
C VAL A 82 24.17 -14.22 -53.68
N PHE A 83 23.33 -13.38 -54.30
CA PHE A 83 21.96 -13.01 -53.89
C PHE A 83 20.92 -14.11 -54.21
N LEU A 84 19.76 -14.07 -53.54
CA LEU A 84 18.43 -14.23 -54.18
C LEU A 84 17.32 -13.79 -53.20
N GLU A 85 16.43 -12.89 -53.64
CA GLU A 85 15.25 -12.42 -52.90
C GLU A 85 14.05 -13.38 -53.10
N PRO A 86 12.92 -13.18 -52.38
CA PRO A 86 11.90 -12.26 -52.91
C PRO A 86 11.15 -11.40 -51.87
N ILE A 87 11.12 -10.08 -52.15
CA ILE A 87 9.96 -9.17 -52.15
C ILE A 87 8.84 -9.43 -51.11
N PHE A 88 8.70 -8.53 -50.14
CA PHE A 88 7.39 -8.02 -49.69
C PHE A 88 7.47 -6.52 -49.34
N VAL A 89 6.69 -5.74 -50.11
CA VAL A 89 6.30 -4.32 -49.99
C VAL A 89 6.70 -3.60 -48.68
N GLU A 90 7.65 -2.66 -48.78
CA GLU A 90 7.83 -1.61 -47.77
C GLU A 90 6.77 -0.51 -47.96
N SER A 91 6.04 -0.17 -46.88
CA SER A 91 5.38 1.13 -46.77
C SER A 91 6.29 2.06 -45.99
N GLU A 92 6.75 3.15 -46.62
CA GLU A 92 7.72 4.06 -46.02
C GLU A 92 7.27 4.60 -44.64
N GLY A 93 8.18 4.51 -43.67
CA GLY A 93 7.94 4.96 -42.30
C GLY A 93 7.93 6.48 -42.19
N ASN A 94 6.80 7.11 -42.45
CA ASN A 94 6.57 8.52 -42.12
C ASN A 94 5.54 8.70 -41.00
N LEU A 95 5.86 8.16 -39.81
CA LEU A 95 5.08 8.35 -38.58
C LEU A 95 5.84 9.17 -37.50
N ALA A 96 7.09 9.55 -37.76
CA ALA A 96 7.91 10.35 -36.83
C ALA A 96 7.76 11.87 -37.04
N ALA A 97 7.42 12.32 -38.26
CA ALA A 97 7.33 13.75 -38.61
C ALA A 97 5.91 14.35 -38.47
N ALA A 98 4.89 13.55 -38.13
CA ALA A 98 3.50 14.01 -37.98
C ALA A 98 3.10 14.37 -36.53
N ILE A 99 3.99 14.18 -35.56
CA ILE A 99 3.77 14.51 -34.13
C ILE A 99 4.64 15.71 -33.69
N PHE A 100 5.79 15.92 -34.34
CA PHE A 100 6.66 17.06 -34.09
C PHE A 100 6.66 17.98 -35.30
N GLY A 101 5.94 19.10 -35.19
CA GLY A 101 5.89 20.11 -36.25
C GLY A 101 7.28 20.68 -36.52
N GLY A 102 7.77 20.49 -37.74
CA GLY A 102 9.02 21.08 -38.21
C GLY A 102 8.91 22.60 -38.37
N GLY A 103 9.13 23.33 -37.29
CA GLY A 103 9.28 24.79 -37.27
C GLY A 103 10.65 25.15 -36.70
N SER A 104 11.61 25.46 -37.59
CA SER A 104 12.94 25.89 -37.19
C SER A 104 12.94 27.39 -36.88
N ASP A 105 12.54 27.74 -35.66
CA ASP A 105 12.99 28.97 -35.01
C ASP A 105 14.00 28.58 -33.93
N ILE A 106 15.18 29.21 -33.98
CA ILE A 106 16.23 29.04 -32.97
C ILE A 106 15.67 29.59 -31.67
N SER A 107 15.35 28.71 -30.72
CA SER A 107 14.89 29.15 -29.39
C SER A 107 15.96 30.05 -28.79
N ALA A 108 15.57 31.29 -28.50
CA ALA A 108 16.42 32.24 -27.80
C ALA A 108 16.96 31.56 -26.53
N ALA A 109 18.27 31.72 -26.27
CA ALA A 109 18.87 31.25 -25.04
C ALA A 109 18.04 31.79 -23.87
N PHE A 110 17.44 30.89 -23.08
CA PHE A 110 16.76 31.27 -21.86
C PHE A 110 17.71 32.13 -21.03
N GLU A 111 17.25 33.31 -20.61
CA GLU A 111 18.03 34.16 -19.72
C GLU A 111 18.49 33.34 -18.51
N PRO A 112 19.71 33.57 -18.00
CA PRO A 112 20.21 32.84 -16.85
C PRO A 112 19.27 33.10 -15.68
N GLU A 113 18.50 32.07 -15.34
CA GLU A 113 17.63 32.07 -14.18
C GLU A 113 18.41 32.51 -12.94
N ILE A 114 17.86 33.45 -12.18
CA ILE A 114 18.51 33.97 -10.98
C ILE A 114 18.43 32.89 -9.89
N ILE A 115 19.40 31.99 -9.90
CA ILE A 115 19.59 30.94 -8.89
C ILE A 115 19.99 31.62 -7.57
N CYS A 116 19.24 31.35 -6.52
CA CYS A 116 19.56 31.80 -5.18
C CYS A 116 20.69 30.94 -4.59
N GLU A 117 21.91 31.45 -4.65
CA GLU A 117 23.10 30.78 -4.07
C GLU A 117 23.14 30.80 -2.53
N ASN A 118 22.26 31.57 -1.87
CA ASN A 118 22.19 31.67 -0.41
C ASN A 118 21.05 30.79 0.18
N PRO A 119 21.34 29.65 0.83
CA PRO A 119 20.33 28.77 1.43
C PRO A 119 19.47 29.45 2.49
N ALA A 120 19.99 30.47 3.20
CA ALA A 120 19.23 31.19 4.22
C ALA A 120 18.13 32.08 3.61
N ALA A 121 18.33 32.58 2.39
CA ALA A 121 17.34 33.40 1.70
C ALA A 121 16.11 32.59 1.23
N VAL A 122 16.27 31.29 0.96
CA VAL A 122 15.17 30.36 0.60
C VAL A 122 14.63 29.54 1.77
N ALA A 123 15.28 29.58 2.94
CA ALA A 123 14.90 28.78 4.11
C ALA A 123 13.43 28.94 4.55
N TYR A 124 12.81 30.10 4.31
CA TYR A 124 11.40 30.34 4.66
C TYR A 124 10.41 29.56 3.78
N LEU A 125 10.82 29.08 2.60
CA LEU A 125 10.00 28.29 1.69
C LEU A 125 9.82 26.86 2.21
N TYR A 126 10.80 26.35 2.96
CA TYR A 126 10.75 25.05 3.62
C TYR A 126 9.92 25.07 4.90
N LYS A 127 9.06 24.06 5.06
CA LYS A 127 8.20 23.87 6.25
C LYS A 127 8.51 22.55 6.96
N PRO A 128 8.52 22.49 8.30
CA PRO A 128 8.54 21.22 9.02
C PRO A 128 7.35 20.34 8.65
N ILE A 129 7.57 19.02 8.61
CA ILE A 129 6.55 18.08 8.12
C ILE A 129 5.35 18.03 9.06
N ALA A 130 5.59 18.00 10.37
CA ALA A 130 4.57 17.97 11.42
C ALA A 130 4.92 18.89 12.61
N LEU A 131 3.98 19.07 13.55
CA LEU A 131 4.21 19.89 14.75
C LEU A 131 5.21 19.27 15.74
N TRP A 132 5.08 17.96 15.96
CA TRP A 132 6.03 17.13 16.70
C TRP A 132 6.50 16.03 15.74
N HIS A 133 7.77 16.03 15.38
CA HIS A 133 8.40 14.89 14.72
C HIS A 133 9.87 14.78 15.08
N GLY A 134 10.42 13.59 14.88
CA GLY A 134 11.70 13.20 15.43
C GLY A 134 12.06 11.78 15.06
N ARG A 135 13.23 11.34 15.54
CA ARG A 135 13.78 10.01 15.31
C ARG A 135 13.55 9.15 16.55
N LEU A 136 13.01 7.95 16.37
CA LEU A 136 12.92 6.95 17.44
C LEU A 136 14.28 6.29 17.61
N ILE A 137 14.73 6.20 18.85
CA ILE A 137 15.97 5.54 19.25
C ILE A 137 15.61 4.46 20.26
N LEU A 138 15.96 3.21 19.94
CA LEU A 138 15.76 2.09 20.86
C LEU A 138 16.82 2.16 21.98
N PRO A 139 16.44 2.19 23.27
CA PRO A 139 17.39 2.24 24.39
C PRO A 139 18.23 0.96 24.48
N SER A 140 19.36 1.03 25.19
CA SER A 140 20.07 -0.18 25.61
C SER A 140 19.21 -1.02 26.58
N LYS A 141 19.60 -2.27 26.86
CA LYS A 141 18.89 -3.12 27.83
C LYS A 141 18.96 -2.55 29.26
N GLU A 142 20.01 -1.79 29.55
CA GLU A 142 20.31 -1.15 30.83
C GLU A 142 19.56 0.18 31.00
N GLU A 143 19.35 0.92 29.91
CA GLU A 143 18.60 2.19 29.88
C GLU A 143 17.07 1.97 29.86
N ARG A 144 16.64 0.77 29.46
CA ARG A 144 15.25 0.37 29.27
C ARG A 144 14.41 0.54 30.54
N GLN A 145 13.36 1.37 30.46
CA GLN A 145 12.40 1.53 31.54
C GLN A 145 11.36 0.40 31.56
N PRO A 146 10.77 0.07 32.72
CA PRO A 146 9.58 -0.78 32.81
C PRO A 146 8.44 -0.29 31.89
N TYR A 147 7.68 -1.22 31.33
CA TYR A 147 6.53 -0.97 30.44
C TYR A 147 6.84 -0.33 29.07
N GLY A 148 8.11 -0.34 28.64
CA GLY A 148 8.49 -0.14 27.23
C GLY A 148 8.47 1.32 26.76
N THR A 149 9.48 2.08 27.17
CA THR A 149 9.76 3.43 26.66
C THR A 149 10.82 3.40 25.55
N VAL A 150 10.80 4.39 24.67
CA VAL A 150 11.89 4.62 23.70
C VAL A 150 12.42 6.05 23.84
N PHE A 151 13.63 6.28 23.35
CA PHE A 151 14.15 7.64 23.19
C PHE A 151 13.57 8.27 21.91
N PHE A 152 13.37 9.58 21.94
CA PHE A 152 12.90 10.36 20.81
C PHE A 152 13.74 11.62 20.67
N GLU A 153 14.56 11.67 19.63
CA GLU A 153 15.32 12.86 19.24
C GLU A 153 14.37 13.84 18.56
N VAL A 154 14.13 15.00 19.18
CA VAL A 154 13.13 15.96 18.73
C VAL A 154 13.70 16.81 17.59
N ILE A 155 13.25 16.53 16.37
CA ILE A 155 13.61 17.30 15.17
C ILE A 155 12.81 18.60 15.06
N ASN A 156 11.53 18.57 15.44
CA ASN A 156 10.68 19.75 15.52
C ASN A 156 9.65 19.64 16.66
N ALA A 157 9.27 20.80 17.21
CA ALA A 157 8.27 20.95 18.26
C ALA A 157 7.41 22.21 18.04
N PRO A 158 6.19 22.30 18.60
CA PRO A 158 5.40 23.53 18.60
C PRO A 158 6.16 24.70 19.23
N LYS A 159 5.83 25.94 18.85
CA LYS A 159 6.50 27.18 19.33
C LYS A 159 6.71 27.22 20.87
N LYS A 160 5.75 26.72 21.65
CA LYS A 160 5.78 26.63 23.13
C LYS A 160 6.91 25.72 23.68
N TYR A 161 7.37 24.75 22.89
CA TYR A 161 8.31 23.70 23.29
C TYR A 161 9.59 23.73 22.45
N ARG A 162 9.98 24.89 21.90
CA ARG A 162 11.20 25.06 21.09
C ARG A 162 12.47 24.57 21.79
N ASN A 163 12.53 24.64 23.11
CA ASN A 163 13.62 24.15 23.96
C ASN A 163 13.75 22.61 24.00
N PHE A 164 12.87 21.87 23.34
CA PHE A 164 13.04 20.43 23.10
C PHE A 164 13.79 20.15 21.78
N ILE A 165 13.80 21.08 20.81
CA ILE A 165 14.40 20.83 19.49
C ILE A 165 15.90 20.59 19.62
N GLY A 166 16.40 19.53 18.98
CA GLY A 166 17.81 19.09 19.08
C GLY A 166 18.14 18.32 20.37
N THR A 167 17.13 17.96 21.17
CA THR A 167 17.31 17.18 22.41
C THR A 167 16.64 15.82 22.33
N THR A 168 17.13 14.87 23.12
CA THR A 168 16.50 13.55 23.29
C THR A 168 15.55 13.57 24.49
N ALA A 169 14.33 13.11 24.28
CA ALA A 169 13.32 12.93 25.33
C ALA A 169 12.93 11.45 25.48
N PHE A 170 12.49 11.04 26.67
CA PHE A 170 11.82 9.75 26.85
C PHE A 170 10.40 9.84 26.25
N LEU A 171 10.08 8.99 25.29
CA LEU A 171 8.74 8.83 24.73
C LEU A 171 8.05 7.65 25.40
N LYS A 172 6.86 7.90 25.96
CA LYS A 172 6.09 6.91 26.71
C LYS A 172 4.59 6.97 26.42
N TRP A 173 3.90 5.87 26.71
CA TRP A 173 2.45 5.79 26.62
C TRP A 173 1.75 6.47 27.79
N SER A 174 0.57 7.04 27.53
CA SER A 174 -0.37 7.49 28.55
C SER A 174 -0.85 6.33 29.43
N THR A 175 -1.03 6.60 30.72
CA THR A 175 -1.57 5.63 31.69
C THR A 175 -3.09 5.47 31.61
N ASN A 176 -3.76 6.10 30.66
CA ASN A 176 -5.20 5.93 30.40
C ASN A 176 -5.53 4.46 30.11
N ARG A 177 -6.60 3.94 30.72
CA ARG A 177 -7.04 2.53 30.61
C ARG A 177 -7.19 2.03 29.16
N LYS A 178 -7.71 2.84 28.22
CA LYS A 178 -7.83 2.44 26.80
C LYS A 178 -6.45 2.26 26.14
N VAL A 179 -5.53 3.20 26.39
CA VAL A 179 -4.15 3.14 25.88
C VAL A 179 -3.39 1.96 26.49
N GLN A 180 -3.53 1.74 27.81
CA GLN A 180 -2.91 0.63 28.49
C GLN A 180 -3.46 -0.73 28.03
N PHE A 181 -4.76 -0.84 27.72
CA PHE A 181 -5.33 -2.04 27.12
C PHE A 181 -4.64 -2.38 25.79
N PHE A 182 -4.51 -1.42 24.88
CA PHE A 182 -3.76 -1.59 23.63
C PHE A 182 -2.31 -2.04 23.89
N VAL A 183 -1.58 -1.33 24.75
CA VAL A 183 -0.18 -1.66 25.07
C VAL A 183 -0.05 -3.09 25.60
N HIS A 184 -0.90 -3.51 26.55
CA HIS A 184 -0.86 -4.86 27.11
C HIS A 184 -1.26 -5.93 26.08
N ALA A 185 -2.21 -5.65 25.18
CA ALA A 185 -2.67 -6.60 24.17
C ALA A 185 -1.61 -6.96 23.12
N VAL A 186 -0.57 -6.13 22.93
CA VAL A 186 0.51 -6.34 21.95
C VAL A 186 1.92 -6.40 22.57
N THR A 187 2.04 -6.28 23.90
CA THR A 187 3.32 -6.44 24.60
C THR A 187 3.64 -7.91 24.79
N GLN A 188 4.82 -8.35 24.34
CA GLN A 188 5.20 -9.76 24.36
C GLN A 188 6.72 -9.98 24.35
N ASP A 189 7.15 -11.17 24.74
CA ASP A 189 8.54 -11.61 24.58
C ASP A 189 8.85 -11.84 23.09
N ILE A 190 10.04 -11.45 22.64
CA ILE A 190 10.49 -11.64 21.25
C ILE A 190 11.65 -12.64 21.26
N ASN A 191 11.44 -13.81 20.66
CA ASN A 191 12.44 -14.86 20.51
C ASN A 191 12.38 -15.42 19.08
N PHE A 192 13.48 -15.28 18.34
CA PHE A 192 13.50 -15.64 16.93
C PHE A 192 13.32 -17.15 16.73
N THR A 193 12.26 -17.51 16.00
CA THR A 193 12.05 -18.89 15.55
C THR A 193 13.03 -19.24 14.42
N LYS A 194 13.17 -20.55 14.14
CA LYS A 194 13.91 -21.01 12.94
C LYS A 194 13.40 -20.35 11.65
N GLN A 195 12.09 -20.14 11.54
CA GLN A 195 11.47 -19.48 10.39
C GLN A 195 11.91 -18.01 10.24
N ALA A 196 12.02 -17.27 11.35
CA ALA A 196 12.56 -15.91 11.33
C ALA A 196 14.04 -15.89 10.89
N ILE A 197 14.84 -16.82 11.41
CA ILE A 197 16.26 -16.96 11.06
C ILE A 197 16.44 -17.30 9.57
N ASP A 198 15.63 -18.21 9.03
CA ASP A 198 15.73 -18.62 7.63
C ASP A 198 15.17 -17.52 6.67
N SER A 199 14.14 -16.77 7.09
CA SER A 199 13.67 -15.56 6.38
C SER A 199 14.74 -14.46 6.32
N LYS A 200 15.42 -14.20 7.45
CA LYS A 200 16.55 -13.26 7.51
C LYS A 200 17.68 -13.64 6.54
N LYS A 201 18.09 -14.92 6.53
CA LYS A 201 19.07 -15.43 5.55
C LYS A 201 18.64 -15.26 4.09
N SER A 202 17.34 -15.15 3.83
CA SER A 202 16.76 -14.92 2.50
C SER A 202 16.78 -13.43 2.08
N GLY A 203 17.30 -12.53 2.93
CA GLY A 203 17.45 -11.11 2.66
C GLY A 203 16.36 -10.19 3.26
N ASN A 204 15.41 -10.74 4.02
CA ASN A 204 14.40 -9.91 4.70
C ASN A 204 14.99 -9.22 5.94
N ILE A 205 14.58 -7.97 6.19
CA ILE A 205 14.94 -7.23 7.40
C ILE A 205 14.01 -7.64 8.54
N HIS A 206 14.59 -7.94 9.70
CA HIS A 206 13.91 -8.41 10.92
C HIS A 206 14.33 -7.59 12.15
N PRO A 207 13.53 -7.56 13.24
CA PRO A 207 13.80 -6.83 14.49
C PRO A 207 14.92 -7.46 15.32
N ASP A 208 16.12 -7.64 14.74
CA ASP A 208 17.27 -8.33 15.34
C ASP A 208 17.63 -7.78 16.72
N ARG A 209 17.55 -6.44 16.86
CA ARG A 209 17.90 -5.70 18.08
C ARG A 209 17.03 -6.10 19.27
N LEU A 210 15.82 -6.61 19.02
CA LEU A 210 14.83 -7.03 20.01
C LEU A 210 14.85 -8.54 20.30
N ASN A 211 15.68 -9.32 19.60
CA ASN A 211 15.73 -10.77 19.81
C ASN A 211 16.22 -11.12 21.23
N GLY A 212 15.49 -12.00 21.91
CA GLY A 212 15.73 -12.37 23.31
C GLY A 212 15.30 -11.32 24.33
N TRP A 213 14.54 -10.28 23.94
CA TRP A 213 13.96 -9.32 24.88
C TRP A 213 12.62 -9.83 25.40
N ARG A 214 12.29 -9.46 26.66
CA ARG A 214 11.03 -9.80 27.31
C ARG A 214 10.11 -8.59 27.47
N ASN A 215 8.79 -8.80 27.46
CA ASN A 215 7.77 -7.76 27.61
C ASN A 215 8.02 -6.55 26.68
N VAL A 216 8.27 -6.79 25.39
CA VAL A 216 8.57 -5.74 24.41
C VAL A 216 7.28 -5.03 24.00
N GLY A 217 7.21 -3.72 24.25
CA GLY A 217 6.02 -2.90 23.97
C GLY A 217 5.98 -2.34 22.53
N PRO A 218 4.82 -1.81 22.09
CA PRO A 218 4.62 -1.39 20.70
C PRO A 218 5.52 -0.23 20.23
N LEU A 219 5.99 0.64 21.14
CA LEU A 219 6.98 1.67 20.81
C LEU A 219 8.36 1.07 20.56
N GLU A 220 8.75 0.08 21.35
CA GLU A 220 10.04 -0.62 21.20
C GLU A 220 10.06 -1.45 19.92
N THR A 221 8.95 -2.11 19.56
CA THR A 221 8.84 -2.78 18.26
C THR A 221 8.89 -1.82 17.09
N LEU A 222 8.39 -0.58 17.25
CA LEU A 222 8.47 0.44 16.20
C LEU A 222 9.89 1.03 16.05
N ALA A 223 10.64 1.21 17.15
CA ALA A 223 12.02 1.69 17.10
C ALA A 223 13.02 0.62 16.68
N GLY A 224 12.89 -0.61 17.21
CA GLY A 224 13.84 -1.72 17.03
C GLY A 224 13.60 -2.63 15.82
N THR A 225 12.66 -2.27 14.93
CA THR A 225 12.31 -3.03 13.71
C THR A 225 13.37 -2.98 12.62
N ARG A 226 14.12 -1.87 12.51
CA ARG A 226 15.25 -1.72 11.58
C ARG A 226 16.57 -2.08 12.29
N LEU A 227 17.60 -2.33 11.50
CA LEU A 227 18.95 -2.68 11.97
C LEU A 227 19.64 -1.54 12.76
N GLU A 228 19.12 -0.32 12.64
CA GLU A 228 19.64 0.92 13.21
C GLU A 228 18.48 1.85 13.61
N ASP A 229 18.78 2.94 14.32
CA ASP A 229 17.80 3.97 14.68
C ASP A 229 17.56 4.94 13.51
N SER A 230 16.86 4.46 12.48
CA SER A 230 16.48 5.24 11.28
C SER A 230 14.96 5.38 11.07
N VAL A 231 14.16 5.09 12.10
CA VAL A 231 12.69 5.28 12.05
C VAL A 231 12.34 6.69 12.50
N THR A 232 11.96 7.55 11.56
CA THR A 232 11.45 8.90 11.85
C THR A 232 9.93 8.92 11.86
N VAL A 233 9.35 9.61 12.84
CA VAL A 233 7.91 9.63 13.09
C VAL A 233 7.41 11.02 13.44
N MET A 234 6.15 11.30 13.09
CA MET A 234 5.38 12.37 13.72
C MET A 234 4.56 11.83 14.90
N LEU A 235 4.46 12.63 15.96
CA LEU A 235 3.64 12.30 17.13
C LEU A 235 2.23 12.85 16.95
N ARG A 236 1.22 12.01 17.16
CA ARG A 236 -0.18 12.42 17.14
C ARG A 236 -0.49 13.29 18.36
N ARG A 237 -1.37 14.28 18.20
CA ARG A 237 -1.92 15.06 19.32
C ARG A 237 -2.98 14.23 20.07
N PRO A 238 -3.13 14.39 21.39
CA PRO A 238 -2.33 15.21 22.30
C PRO A 238 -0.92 14.64 22.55
N VAL A 239 0.05 15.55 22.72
CA VAL A 239 1.39 15.23 23.23
C VAL A 239 1.60 16.03 24.50
N ILE A 240 1.80 15.34 25.62
CA ILE A 240 2.10 15.99 26.91
C ILE A 240 3.62 16.02 27.08
N ALA A 241 4.20 17.21 27.05
CA ALA A 241 5.64 17.42 27.19
C ALA A 241 5.97 17.94 28.60
N ILE A 242 6.90 17.26 29.28
CA ILE A 242 7.37 17.57 30.63
C ILE A 242 8.89 17.80 30.59
N HIS A 243 9.36 18.85 31.25
CA HIS A 243 10.77 19.15 31.43
C HIS A 243 11.05 19.24 32.94
N TYR A 244 11.88 18.34 33.46
CA TYR A 244 12.23 18.28 34.87
C TYR A 244 13.42 19.21 35.14
N SER A 245 13.15 20.38 35.73
CA SER A 245 14.16 21.39 36.05
C SER A 245 15.27 20.91 36.98
N SER A 246 15.06 19.80 37.70
CA SER A 246 16.02 19.19 38.62
C SER A 246 16.97 18.17 37.98
N SER A 247 16.81 17.79 36.71
CA SER A 247 17.58 16.68 36.12
C SER A 247 17.86 16.77 34.61
N ASP A 248 17.56 17.90 33.96
CA ASP A 248 17.55 18.08 32.48
C ASP A 248 16.72 17.03 31.71
N ARG A 249 15.95 16.20 32.44
CA ARG A 249 15.18 15.10 31.88
C ARG A 249 13.96 15.64 31.16
N ARG A 250 13.82 15.25 29.90
CA ARG A 250 12.69 15.58 29.03
C ARG A 250 11.83 14.33 28.82
N GLU A 251 10.52 14.47 28.94
CA GLU A 251 9.56 13.39 28.68
C GLU A 251 8.44 13.86 27.75
N LEU A 252 8.01 12.97 26.87
CA LEU A 252 6.85 13.11 25.99
C LEU A 252 5.89 11.94 26.23
N THR A 253 4.63 12.24 26.53
CA THR A 253 3.57 11.23 26.70
C THR A 253 2.56 11.31 25.56
N ILE A 254 2.25 10.16 24.95
CA ILE A 254 1.32 10.03 23.82
C ILE A 254 0.19 9.04 24.13
N ASP A 255 -0.95 9.20 23.45
CA ASP A 255 -2.12 8.32 23.56
C ASP A 255 -2.32 7.38 22.35
N ARG A 256 -1.65 7.66 21.22
CA ARG A 256 -1.79 6.94 19.95
C ARG A 256 -0.44 6.66 19.31
N GLU A 257 -0.37 5.61 18.51
CA GLU A 257 0.85 5.20 17.83
C GLU A 257 1.43 6.35 16.95
N PRO A 258 2.76 6.58 16.99
CA PRO A 258 3.41 7.51 16.07
C PRO A 258 3.23 7.09 14.61
N VAL A 259 3.21 8.07 13.71
CA VAL A 259 3.06 7.83 12.27
C VAL A 259 4.41 8.04 11.60
N GLN A 260 4.87 7.04 10.85
CA GLN A 260 6.12 7.10 10.11
C GLN A 260 6.08 8.17 9.01
N ILE A 261 7.17 8.92 8.95
CA ILE A 261 7.42 9.97 7.96
C ILE A 261 8.84 9.79 7.41
N ILE A 262 9.19 10.56 6.39
CA ILE A 262 10.54 10.68 5.85
C ILE A 262 10.83 12.17 5.60
N GLY A 263 12.09 12.61 5.76
CA GLY A 263 12.48 14.02 5.70
C GLY A 263 12.32 14.78 7.03
N ARG A 264 12.97 15.95 7.10
CA ARG A 264 12.82 16.94 8.18
C ARG A 264 11.97 18.13 7.74
N LEU A 265 12.15 18.52 6.49
CA LEU A 265 11.51 19.67 5.86
C LEU A 265 10.79 19.24 4.59
N CYS A 266 9.87 20.09 4.14
CA CYS A 266 9.13 19.94 2.91
C CYS A 266 9.05 21.29 2.18
N ALA A 267 9.14 21.28 0.85
CA ALA A 267 8.87 22.41 -0.03
C ALA A 267 8.01 21.96 -1.23
N LEU A 268 7.40 22.90 -1.95
CA LEU A 268 6.66 22.66 -3.19
C LEU A 268 7.40 23.33 -4.35
N VAL A 269 7.87 22.55 -5.31
CA VAL A 269 8.74 22.99 -6.41
C VAL A 269 8.31 22.42 -7.76
N SER A 270 8.73 23.04 -8.86
CA SER A 270 8.83 22.38 -10.17
C SER A 270 10.31 22.16 -10.50
N ILE A 271 10.64 21.03 -11.13
CA ILE A 271 12.01 20.65 -11.47
C ILE A 271 12.30 21.12 -12.90
N LEU A 272 13.23 22.05 -13.07
CA LEU A 272 13.41 22.70 -14.37
C LEU A 272 14.37 21.92 -15.26
N GLN A 273 15.56 21.62 -14.72
CA GLN A 273 16.61 20.90 -15.43
C GLN A 273 17.63 20.32 -14.45
N ARG A 274 18.34 19.29 -14.90
CA ARG A 274 19.58 18.83 -14.24
C ARG A 274 20.66 19.90 -14.40
N LYS A 275 21.47 20.13 -13.37
CA LYS A 275 22.52 21.17 -13.37
C LYS A 275 23.69 20.82 -14.28
N GLU A 276 24.04 19.53 -14.33
CA GLU A 276 25.16 18.94 -15.07
C GLU A 276 24.73 17.54 -15.58
N PRO A 277 25.21 17.07 -16.74
CA PRO A 277 25.00 15.67 -17.16
C PRO A 277 25.42 14.67 -16.08
N ASP A 278 24.64 13.59 -15.93
CA ASP A 278 24.87 12.49 -14.96
C ASP A 278 25.01 12.89 -13.47
N SER A 279 24.74 14.15 -13.13
CA SER A 279 24.76 14.68 -11.77
C SER A 279 23.44 14.44 -11.03
N ASP A 280 23.48 14.31 -9.70
CA ASP A 280 22.31 14.28 -8.83
C ASP A 280 21.75 15.69 -8.50
N LYS A 281 22.38 16.75 -9.03
CA LYS A 281 22.00 18.15 -8.80
C LYS A 281 20.98 18.65 -9.84
N PHE A 282 19.91 19.29 -9.36
CA PHE A 282 18.84 19.85 -10.18
C PHE A 282 18.58 21.30 -9.81
N ILE A 283 18.27 22.12 -10.82
CA ILE A 283 17.72 23.46 -10.61
C ILE A 283 16.20 23.31 -10.48
N VAL A 284 15.66 23.84 -9.39
CA VAL A 284 14.22 23.82 -9.11
C VAL A 284 13.72 25.22 -8.83
N ARG A 285 12.44 25.46 -9.13
CA ARG A 285 11.76 26.72 -8.83
C ARG A 285 10.65 26.49 -7.83
N HIS A 286 10.63 27.30 -6.77
CA HIS A 286 9.64 27.19 -5.71
C HIS A 286 8.29 27.77 -6.11
N PHE A 287 7.23 27.20 -5.54
CA PHE A 287 5.87 27.74 -5.65
C PHE A 287 5.75 29.08 -4.93
N ASN A 288 5.28 30.09 -5.65
CA ASN A 288 5.00 31.42 -5.12
C ASN A 288 3.53 31.51 -4.70
N LYS A 289 3.31 31.66 -3.39
CA LYS A 289 1.96 31.76 -2.82
C LYS A 289 1.19 33.01 -3.28
N THR A 290 1.85 34.05 -3.76
CA THR A 290 1.22 35.31 -4.18
C THR A 290 0.64 35.20 -5.59
N SER A 291 1.42 34.67 -6.55
CA SER A 291 0.98 34.44 -7.93
C SER A 291 0.22 33.13 -8.13
N GLN A 292 0.36 32.19 -7.18
CA GLN A 292 -0.08 30.79 -7.29
C GLN A 292 0.58 30.01 -8.43
N GLN A 293 1.82 30.37 -8.79
CA GLN A 293 2.59 29.77 -9.88
C GLN A 293 4.01 29.33 -9.43
N PHE A 294 4.69 28.56 -10.27
CA PHE A 294 6.13 28.30 -10.16
C PHE A 294 6.92 29.46 -10.80
N ASP A 295 6.85 30.64 -10.16
CA ASP A 295 7.62 31.85 -10.49
C ASP A 295 8.40 32.40 -9.27
N GLY A 296 8.52 31.61 -8.21
CA GLY A 296 9.26 31.96 -7.00
C GLY A 296 10.78 31.83 -7.17
N ALA A 297 11.50 31.89 -6.04
CA ALA A 297 12.95 31.72 -6.03
C ALA A 297 13.36 30.37 -6.63
N ALA A 298 14.47 30.37 -7.38
CA ALA A 298 15.14 29.16 -7.86
C ALA A 298 16.30 28.79 -6.93
N GLU A 299 16.55 27.49 -6.73
CA GLU A 299 17.77 27.02 -6.05
C GLU A 299 18.28 25.71 -6.67
N ILE A 300 19.52 25.33 -6.32
CA ILE A 300 20.07 24.01 -6.66
C ILE A 300 19.82 23.06 -5.48
N ILE A 301 19.17 21.94 -5.77
CA ILE A 301 18.94 20.84 -4.81
C ILE A 301 19.56 19.54 -5.34
N ARG A 302 19.64 18.53 -4.47
CA ARG A 302 20.11 17.18 -4.79
C ARG A 302 18.94 16.21 -4.79
N ILE A 303 18.69 15.52 -5.92
CA ILE A 303 17.75 14.40 -6.02
C ILE A 303 18.59 13.14 -6.29
N PRO A 304 18.99 12.39 -5.24
CA PRO A 304 19.94 11.30 -5.37
C PRO A 304 19.37 10.14 -6.20
N GLN A 305 20.23 9.50 -7.01
CA GLN A 305 19.92 8.20 -7.59
C GLN A 305 20.16 7.13 -6.52
N VAL A 306 19.10 6.41 -6.12
CA VAL A 306 19.22 5.36 -5.11
C VAL A 306 19.83 4.08 -5.67
N GLN A 307 20.37 3.25 -4.77
CA GLN A 307 20.92 1.95 -5.14
C GLN A 307 19.80 1.01 -5.65
N PRO A 308 19.98 0.37 -6.82
CA PRO A 308 19.05 -0.64 -7.30
C PRO A 308 19.00 -1.90 -6.42
N ASP A 309 17.90 -2.64 -6.52
CA ASP A 309 17.75 -3.96 -5.91
C ASP A 309 18.60 -5.03 -6.64
N LYS A 310 18.51 -6.27 -6.15
CA LYS A 310 19.23 -7.43 -6.73
C LYS A 310 18.87 -7.76 -8.20
N ASN A 311 17.79 -7.20 -8.74
CA ASN A 311 17.36 -7.35 -10.12
C ASN A 311 17.79 -6.14 -10.99
N GLY A 312 18.45 -5.14 -10.39
CA GLY A 312 18.82 -3.89 -11.05
C GLY A 312 17.69 -2.85 -11.12
N VAL A 313 16.61 -3.01 -10.33
CA VAL A 313 15.51 -2.06 -10.26
C VAL A 313 15.69 -1.11 -9.09
N ALA A 314 15.76 0.20 -9.35
CA ALA A 314 15.73 1.21 -8.32
C ALA A 314 14.29 1.55 -7.91
N ARG A 315 14.02 1.71 -6.60
CA ARG A 315 12.69 2.10 -6.08
C ARG A 315 12.24 3.47 -6.60
N SER A 316 13.21 4.35 -6.82
CA SER A 316 13.04 5.58 -7.59
C SER A 316 14.24 5.82 -8.51
N THR A 317 14.01 6.50 -9.62
CA THR A 317 15.06 6.98 -10.51
C THR A 317 14.94 8.49 -10.70
N ASN A 318 16.09 9.18 -10.74
CA ASN A 318 16.15 10.61 -11.06
C ASN A 318 16.27 10.86 -12.57
N HIS A 319 16.35 9.83 -13.41
CA HIS A 319 16.50 9.95 -14.85
C HIS A 319 15.24 10.58 -15.48
N LEU A 320 15.42 11.68 -16.23
CA LEU A 320 14.33 12.42 -16.92
C LEU A 320 13.19 12.90 -15.99
N ILE A 321 13.43 13.08 -14.69
CA ILE A 321 12.39 13.50 -13.73
C ILE A 321 11.84 14.92 -14.04
N GLU A 322 12.67 15.79 -14.63
CA GLU A 322 12.26 17.10 -15.15
C GLU A 322 11.28 17.00 -16.33
N GLN A 323 11.28 15.88 -17.05
CA GLN A 323 10.41 15.58 -18.19
C GLN A 323 9.15 14.80 -17.79
N SER A 324 8.99 14.53 -16.48
CA SER A 324 7.86 13.74 -15.97
C SER A 324 6.51 14.41 -16.27
N PRO A 325 5.48 13.68 -16.75
CA PRO A 325 4.17 14.25 -17.07
C PRO A 325 3.46 14.99 -15.93
N LEU A 326 3.88 14.79 -14.68
CA LEU A 326 3.33 15.44 -13.49
C LEU A 326 4.14 16.65 -13.01
N ASN A 327 5.30 16.91 -13.60
CA ASN A 327 6.17 18.04 -13.23
C ASN A 327 5.56 19.44 -13.44
N PRO A 328 4.65 19.68 -14.41
CA PRO A 328 3.95 20.97 -14.53
C PRO A 328 3.04 21.31 -13.34
N ASP A 329 2.43 20.31 -12.70
CA ASP A 329 1.63 20.50 -11.47
C ASP A 329 2.52 20.71 -10.23
N GLY A 330 3.79 20.29 -10.32
CA GLY A 330 4.83 20.38 -9.31
C GLY A 330 4.89 19.19 -8.34
N TRP A 331 5.92 19.20 -7.51
CA TRP A 331 6.29 18.16 -6.55
C TRP A 331 6.42 18.74 -5.15
N TYR A 332 5.79 18.10 -4.17
CA TYR A 332 6.23 18.24 -2.78
C TYR A 332 7.50 17.40 -2.61
N ILE A 333 8.61 18.08 -2.35
CA ILE A 333 9.89 17.45 -2.00
C ILE A 333 10.03 17.39 -0.49
N TYR A 334 10.53 16.28 0.03
CA TYR A 334 10.76 16.04 1.45
C TYR A 334 12.21 15.62 1.66
N GLY A 335 12.86 16.13 2.72
CA GLY A 335 14.29 15.92 2.91
C GLY A 335 14.90 16.81 3.99
N GLU A 336 16.21 17.04 3.90
CA GLU A 336 16.97 17.89 4.82
C GLU A 336 18.15 18.57 4.11
N ARG A 337 18.84 19.50 4.77
CA ARG A 337 20.07 20.11 4.22
C ARG A 337 21.29 19.31 4.70
N ASP A 338 22.22 19.04 3.78
CA ASP A 338 23.51 18.39 4.08
C ASP A 338 24.53 19.36 4.70
N GLU A 339 25.76 18.88 4.92
CA GLU A 339 26.87 19.67 5.48
C GLU A 339 27.28 20.85 4.57
N GLU A 340 27.01 20.77 3.26
CA GLU A 340 27.21 21.85 2.28
C GLU A 340 26.02 22.85 2.26
N ASN A 341 25.02 22.66 3.14
CA ASN A 341 23.72 23.34 3.15
C ASN A 341 22.86 23.11 1.88
N MET A 342 23.19 22.15 1.02
CA MET A 342 22.36 21.77 -0.13
C MET A 342 21.15 20.97 0.34
N PHE A 343 19.96 21.25 -0.19
CA PHE A 343 18.79 20.44 0.16
C PHE A 343 18.84 19.09 -0.56
N VAL A 344 18.87 18.00 0.19
CA VAL A 344 18.88 16.63 -0.31
C VAL A 344 17.49 16.03 -0.16
N VAL A 345 16.89 15.67 -1.30
CA VAL A 345 15.57 15.04 -1.36
C VAL A 345 15.67 13.58 -0.93
N GLN A 346 14.78 13.19 0.00
CA GLN A 346 14.59 11.82 0.48
C GLN A 346 13.25 11.24 0.03
N ALA A 347 12.26 12.08 -0.31
CA ALA A 347 11.00 11.65 -0.89
C ALA A 347 10.36 12.72 -1.81
N ILE A 348 9.54 12.27 -2.75
CA ILE A 348 8.75 13.10 -3.67
C ILE A 348 7.27 12.73 -3.64
N GLU A 349 6.38 13.71 -3.81
CA GLU A 349 4.95 13.51 -3.96
C GLU A 349 4.42 14.46 -5.06
N PRO A 350 3.82 13.94 -6.16
CA PRO A 350 3.25 14.80 -7.20
C PRO A 350 2.06 15.59 -6.65
N ARG A 351 2.03 16.91 -6.85
CA ARG A 351 0.93 17.74 -6.36
C ARG A 351 -0.42 17.34 -6.95
N LYS A 352 -0.44 16.95 -8.23
CA LYS A 352 -1.64 16.52 -8.95
C LYS A 352 -2.46 15.49 -8.17
N ILE A 353 -1.83 14.40 -7.72
CA ILE A 353 -2.55 13.27 -7.11
C ILE A 353 -3.20 13.60 -5.76
N ALA A 354 -2.71 14.62 -5.05
CA ALA A 354 -3.26 15.02 -3.76
C ALA A 354 -4.48 15.96 -3.89
N GLN A 355 -4.63 16.69 -5.00
CA GLN A 355 -5.72 17.64 -5.20
C GLN A 355 -7.09 16.97 -5.33
N LEU A 356 -8.13 17.67 -4.86
CA LEU A 356 -9.53 17.25 -4.96
C LEU A 356 -10.21 17.64 -6.29
N ILE A 357 -9.50 17.46 -7.41
CA ILE A 357 -10.01 17.66 -8.77
C ILE A 357 -9.91 16.33 -9.53
N PRO A 358 -11.02 15.72 -9.98
CA PRO A 358 -10.96 14.45 -10.70
C PRO A 358 -10.58 14.67 -12.16
N ASP A 359 -9.82 13.75 -12.75
CA ASP A 359 -9.52 13.72 -14.18
C ASP A 359 -10.66 13.04 -14.98
N GLU A 360 -11.46 12.18 -14.33
CA GLU A 360 -12.65 11.53 -14.89
C GLU A 360 -13.73 11.35 -13.81
N THR A 361 -15.02 11.36 -14.17
CA THR A 361 -16.13 11.10 -13.24
C THR A 361 -17.17 10.16 -13.86
N HIS A 362 -17.60 9.15 -13.10
CA HIS A 362 -18.68 8.24 -13.48
C HIS A 362 -19.87 8.39 -12.53
N PHE A 363 -21.02 8.72 -13.10
CA PHE A 363 -22.30 8.82 -12.41
C PHE A 363 -23.14 7.55 -12.62
N GLY A 364 -23.94 7.19 -11.63
CA GLY A 364 -24.79 6.01 -11.60
C GLY A 364 -24.03 4.75 -11.17
N LEU A 365 -24.67 3.94 -10.32
CA LEU A 365 -24.11 2.72 -9.74
C LEU A 365 -23.56 1.74 -10.79
N GLU A 366 -24.28 1.51 -11.89
CA GLU A 366 -23.85 0.56 -12.93
C GLU A 366 -22.52 0.96 -13.59
N LYS A 367 -22.40 2.22 -14.02
CA LYS A 367 -21.17 2.74 -14.65
C LYS A 367 -19.99 2.72 -13.68
N SER A 368 -20.25 3.08 -12.42
CA SER A 368 -19.26 3.03 -11.34
C SER A 368 -18.76 1.60 -11.07
N LEU A 369 -19.65 0.60 -11.02
CA LEU A 369 -19.28 -0.82 -10.86
C LEU A 369 -18.53 -1.38 -12.08
N ALA A 370 -18.91 -0.95 -13.29
CA ALA A 370 -18.23 -1.33 -14.53
C ALA A 370 -16.79 -0.79 -14.58
N TYR A 371 -16.57 0.46 -14.15
CA TYR A 371 -15.24 1.07 -14.07
C TYR A 371 -14.32 0.27 -13.14
N LEU A 372 -14.73 0.01 -11.89
CA LEU A 372 -13.95 -0.79 -10.94
C LEU A 372 -13.57 -2.14 -11.52
N SER A 373 -14.55 -2.86 -12.07
CA SER A 373 -14.38 -4.25 -12.47
C SER A 373 -13.50 -4.43 -13.71
N SER A 374 -13.45 -3.45 -14.62
CA SER A 374 -12.82 -3.61 -15.94
C SER A 374 -11.83 -2.52 -16.33
N LYS A 375 -12.09 -1.24 -15.99
CA LYS A 375 -11.33 -0.08 -16.48
C LYS A 375 -10.21 0.35 -15.55
N ASN A 376 -10.38 0.17 -14.25
CA ASN A 376 -9.42 0.66 -13.24
C ASN A 376 -7.97 0.17 -13.47
N TRP A 377 -7.78 -1.05 -13.99
CA TRP A 377 -6.45 -1.63 -14.27
C TRP A 377 -6.19 -1.89 -15.77
N GLU A 378 -7.06 -1.38 -16.65
CA GLU A 378 -6.90 -1.53 -18.11
C GLU A 378 -5.59 -0.89 -18.60
N ASN A 379 -5.00 -1.50 -19.64
CA ASN A 379 -3.82 -1.02 -20.38
C ASN A 379 -2.66 -0.54 -19.52
N THR A 380 -2.41 -1.19 -18.37
CA THR A 380 -1.42 -0.73 -17.37
C THR A 380 -0.04 -0.37 -17.94
N PRO A 381 0.62 -1.19 -18.79
CA PRO A 381 1.91 -0.84 -19.37
C PRO A 381 1.92 0.49 -20.15
N ALA A 382 0.85 0.78 -20.90
CA ALA A 382 0.70 2.00 -21.69
C ALA A 382 0.41 3.27 -20.85
N GLN A 383 0.22 3.12 -19.54
CA GLN A 383 -0.03 4.23 -18.60
C GLN A 383 1.23 4.61 -17.79
N LYS A 384 2.40 4.08 -18.13
CA LYS A 384 3.68 4.34 -17.45
C LYS A 384 4.00 5.84 -17.40
N GLY A 385 4.51 6.32 -16.26
CA GLY A 385 4.78 7.74 -16.00
C GLY A 385 3.53 8.57 -15.68
N GLN A 386 2.32 8.02 -15.84
CA GLN A 386 1.06 8.75 -15.66
C GLN A 386 0.41 8.47 -14.30
N ALA A 387 -0.38 9.44 -13.86
CA ALA A 387 -1.32 9.30 -12.76
C ALA A 387 -2.72 9.79 -13.17
N LYS A 388 -3.75 9.20 -12.56
CA LYS A 388 -5.16 9.47 -12.86
C LYS A 388 -5.99 9.49 -11.58
N ARG A 389 -6.86 10.49 -11.45
CA ARG A 389 -7.85 10.66 -10.37
C ARG A 389 -9.23 10.42 -10.95
N VAL A 390 -10.01 9.50 -10.38
CA VAL A 390 -11.37 9.19 -10.86
C VAL A 390 -12.38 9.23 -9.72
N LEU A 391 -13.46 9.99 -9.90
CA LEU A 391 -14.60 9.97 -9.00
C LEU A 391 -15.66 8.99 -9.50
N LEU A 392 -16.05 8.04 -8.65
CA LEU A 392 -17.20 7.18 -8.86
C LEU A 392 -18.29 7.56 -7.86
N THR A 393 -19.51 7.76 -8.36
CA THR A 393 -20.69 7.97 -7.51
C THR A 393 -21.82 7.02 -7.90
N PRO A 394 -22.57 6.47 -6.93
CA PRO A 394 -23.72 5.62 -7.21
C PRO A 394 -24.93 6.43 -7.68
N ASN A 395 -24.93 7.74 -7.43
CA ASN A 395 -25.99 8.66 -7.80
C ASN A 395 -25.88 9.06 -9.28
N ASP A 396 -27.03 9.29 -9.93
CA ASP A 396 -27.05 9.89 -11.26
C ASP A 396 -26.59 11.36 -11.22
N ALA A 397 -26.19 11.89 -12.40
CA ALA A 397 -25.75 13.27 -12.51
C ALA A 397 -26.96 14.22 -12.33
N ALA A 398 -26.97 14.99 -11.25
CA ALA A 398 -27.89 16.12 -11.13
C ALA A 398 -27.34 17.32 -11.91
N GLU A 399 -28.22 18.06 -12.58
CA GLU A 399 -27.88 19.11 -13.55
C GLU A 399 -26.99 20.26 -12.99
N ASN A 400 -26.88 20.39 -11.66
CA ASN A 400 -26.07 21.40 -10.99
C ASN A 400 -25.25 20.85 -9.79
N ALA A 401 -24.90 19.55 -9.77
CA ALA A 401 -24.14 18.98 -8.66
C ALA A 401 -22.70 19.51 -8.58
N SER A 402 -22.23 19.85 -7.37
CA SER A 402 -20.80 20.04 -7.10
C SER A 402 -20.04 18.76 -7.45
N ILE A 403 -19.04 18.87 -8.32
CA ILE A 403 -18.25 17.72 -8.81
C ILE A 403 -17.45 17.07 -7.66
N SER A 404 -17.13 17.81 -6.59
CA SER A 404 -16.44 17.26 -5.42
C SER A 404 -17.38 17.17 -4.20
N PRO A 405 -17.64 15.96 -3.65
CA PRO A 405 -18.41 15.77 -2.42
C PRO A 405 -17.58 16.01 -1.14
N TRP A 406 -16.36 16.53 -1.28
CA TRP A 406 -15.33 16.60 -0.24
C TRP A 406 -15.11 18.03 0.27
N GLN A 407 -15.11 18.20 1.59
CA GLN A 407 -14.94 19.47 2.29
C GLN A 407 -13.81 19.40 3.32
N GLU A 408 -13.28 20.55 3.76
CA GLU A 408 -12.21 20.58 4.77
C GLU A 408 -12.66 19.91 6.08
N GLY A 409 -11.89 18.93 6.54
CA GLY A 409 -12.22 18.15 7.72
C GLY A 409 -12.80 16.76 7.43
N ASP A 410 -13.35 16.53 6.24
CA ASP A 410 -13.88 15.22 5.81
C ASP A 410 -12.83 14.12 5.93
N ILE A 411 -13.31 12.90 6.16
CA ILE A 411 -12.48 11.70 6.29
C ILE A 411 -13.05 10.58 5.42
N GLY A 412 -12.18 9.84 4.74
CA GLY A 412 -12.50 8.62 4.02
C GLY A 412 -11.60 7.46 4.41
N ILE A 413 -12.10 6.24 4.21
CA ILE A 413 -11.31 5.01 4.35
C ILE A 413 -10.52 4.80 3.06
N VAL A 414 -9.22 4.59 3.16
CA VAL A 414 -8.36 4.21 2.03
C VAL A 414 -8.33 2.70 1.94
N ILE A 415 -8.54 2.17 0.73
CA ILE A 415 -8.30 0.78 0.36
C ILE A 415 -7.17 0.80 -0.66
N HIS A 416 -5.98 0.40 -0.24
CA HIS A 416 -4.75 0.43 -1.04
C HIS A 416 -4.49 -0.93 -1.70
N SER A 417 -4.07 -0.91 -2.97
CA SER A 417 -3.45 -2.07 -3.62
C SER A 417 -2.38 -1.65 -4.62
N PHE A 418 -1.31 -2.43 -4.74
CA PHE A 418 -0.31 -2.28 -5.80
C PHE A 418 -0.15 -3.52 -6.68
N GLY A 419 0.49 -3.34 -7.84
CA GLY A 419 0.82 -4.39 -8.80
C GLY A 419 2.30 -4.82 -8.81
N GLY A 420 2.67 -5.52 -9.87
CA GLY A 420 4.01 -6.05 -10.09
C GLY A 420 4.89 -5.12 -10.91
N ILE A 421 6.19 -5.44 -10.93
CA ILE A 421 7.17 -4.84 -11.81
C ILE A 421 7.33 -5.75 -13.03
N GLY A 422 7.00 -5.28 -14.23
CA GLY A 422 7.22 -5.93 -15.52
C GLY A 422 8.48 -5.41 -16.22
N GLY A 423 8.59 -5.64 -17.53
CA GLY A 423 9.76 -5.27 -18.34
C GLY A 423 10.95 -6.23 -18.21
N LYS A 424 12.11 -5.85 -18.75
CA LYS A 424 13.33 -6.68 -18.82
C LYS A 424 13.91 -6.99 -17.43
N LYS A 425 13.85 -6.03 -16.51
CA LYS A 425 14.29 -6.17 -15.10
C LYS A 425 13.15 -6.64 -14.17
N GLY A 426 11.97 -6.95 -14.73
CA GLY A 426 10.76 -7.22 -13.98
C GLY A 426 10.79 -8.47 -13.10
N GLU A 427 9.86 -8.52 -12.17
CA GLU A 427 9.54 -9.68 -11.36
C GLU A 427 9.04 -10.82 -12.26
N LYS A 428 9.42 -12.07 -11.95
CA LYS A 428 8.92 -13.27 -12.63
C LYS A 428 7.75 -13.86 -11.83
N PRO A 429 6.49 -13.55 -12.16
CA PRO A 429 5.34 -13.98 -11.36
C PRO A 429 5.21 -15.50 -11.36
N ALA A 430 5.17 -16.10 -10.16
CA ALA A 430 4.94 -17.53 -10.01
C ALA A 430 3.55 -17.90 -10.55
N LEU A 431 3.49 -18.88 -11.46
CA LEU A 431 2.27 -19.28 -12.17
C LEU A 431 1.55 -18.14 -12.92
N GLY A 432 2.24 -17.04 -13.24
CA GLY A 432 1.64 -15.84 -13.85
C GLY A 432 0.81 -14.99 -12.88
N ILE A 433 0.80 -15.30 -11.59
CA ILE A 433 0.05 -14.53 -10.58
C ILE A 433 0.90 -13.36 -10.07
N VAL A 434 0.40 -12.15 -10.27
CA VAL A 434 0.93 -10.92 -9.68
C VAL A 434 0.15 -10.66 -8.40
N THR A 435 0.74 -11.04 -7.25
CA THR A 435 0.06 -10.90 -5.96
C THR A 435 -0.15 -9.44 -5.57
N GLY A 436 0.90 -8.61 -5.67
CA GLY A 436 0.85 -7.25 -5.14
C GLY A 436 0.74 -7.23 -3.61
N HIS A 437 0.16 -6.15 -3.06
CA HIS A 437 -0.08 -5.94 -1.63
C HIS A 437 -1.44 -5.28 -1.40
N PHE A 438 -1.99 -5.41 -0.18
CA PHE A 438 -3.24 -4.83 0.26
C PHE A 438 -3.10 -4.19 1.65
N ALA A 439 -3.62 -2.97 1.82
CA ALA A 439 -3.73 -2.33 3.13
C ALA A 439 -4.98 -1.44 3.23
N PHE A 440 -5.40 -1.15 4.45
CA PHE A 440 -6.31 -0.04 4.72
C PHE A 440 -5.54 1.24 5.05
N GLY A 441 -6.26 2.35 5.14
CA GLY A 441 -5.74 3.62 5.59
C GLY A 441 -6.85 4.63 5.83
N VAL A 442 -6.47 5.88 6.07
CA VAL A 442 -7.38 7.00 6.25
C VAL A 442 -6.88 8.17 5.43
N ALA A 443 -7.76 8.77 4.63
CA ALA A 443 -7.51 10.03 3.96
C ALA A 443 -8.32 11.12 4.65
N LYS A 444 -7.66 12.19 5.08
CA LYS A 444 -8.33 13.38 5.59
C LYS A 444 -8.24 14.51 4.58
N VAL A 445 -9.33 15.22 4.34
CA VAL A 445 -9.28 16.48 3.58
C VAL A 445 -8.69 17.58 4.47
N VAL A 446 -7.59 18.16 4.01
CA VAL A 446 -6.89 19.26 4.69
C VAL A 446 -6.60 20.39 3.72
N ARG A 447 -6.35 21.57 4.25
CA ARG A 447 -5.82 22.70 3.49
C ARG A 447 -4.31 22.58 3.33
N ASP A 448 -3.82 22.67 2.09
CA ASP A 448 -2.40 22.65 1.80
C ASP A 448 -1.70 23.90 2.37
N ARG A 449 -0.51 23.71 2.96
CA ARG A 449 0.23 24.78 3.65
C ARG A 449 0.97 25.73 2.70
N PHE A 450 1.21 25.32 1.46
CA PHE A 450 1.89 26.11 0.43
C PHE A 450 0.86 26.83 -0.44
N THR A 451 -0.08 26.10 -1.03
CA THR A 451 -1.05 26.68 -1.99
C THR A 451 -2.27 27.29 -1.28
N GLY A 452 -2.80 26.61 -0.26
CA GLY A 452 -4.08 26.95 0.38
C GLY A 452 -5.30 26.22 -0.20
N GLU A 453 -5.08 25.36 -1.20
CA GLU A 453 -6.09 24.48 -1.81
C GLU A 453 -6.49 23.34 -0.85
N LEU A 454 -7.60 22.65 -1.14
CA LEU A 454 -7.94 21.40 -0.45
C LEU A 454 -7.26 20.21 -1.13
N ARG A 455 -6.71 19.32 -0.30
CA ARG A 455 -6.05 18.08 -0.71
C ARG A 455 -6.36 16.93 0.24
N PHE A 456 -6.14 15.70 -0.21
CA PHE A 456 -6.02 14.57 0.70
C PHE A 456 -4.67 14.60 1.44
N ASP A 457 -4.74 14.35 2.74
CA ASP A 457 -3.65 13.92 3.61
C ASP A 457 -3.84 12.43 3.90
N ILE A 458 -3.12 11.59 3.15
CA ILE A 458 -3.27 10.12 3.19
C ILE A 458 -2.32 9.52 4.23
N GLU A 459 -2.86 8.61 5.04
CA GLU A 459 -2.12 7.77 5.96
C GLU A 459 -2.50 6.30 5.76
N TYR A 460 -1.51 5.47 5.45
CA TYR A 460 -1.69 4.03 5.34
C TYR A 460 -1.52 3.33 6.67
N LYS A 461 -2.34 2.31 6.90
CA LYS A 461 -2.26 1.38 8.03
C LYS A 461 -1.63 0.07 7.55
N GLN A 462 -0.32 0.08 7.46
CA GLN A 462 0.45 -0.98 6.81
C GLN A 462 0.56 -2.23 7.68
N VAL A 463 -0.33 -3.20 7.46
CA VAL A 463 -0.17 -4.59 7.91
C VAL A 463 0.77 -5.29 6.91
N TYR A 464 2.07 -5.01 7.03
CA TYR A 464 3.08 -5.38 6.03
C TYR A 464 4.08 -6.39 6.59
N ALA A 465 4.26 -7.53 5.91
CA ALA A 465 5.19 -8.59 6.35
C ALA A 465 6.66 -8.13 6.30
N HIS A 466 7.55 -8.83 7.00
CA HIS A 466 8.99 -8.56 6.92
C HIS A 466 9.49 -8.77 5.49
N ASN A 467 10.29 -7.82 5.00
CA ASN A 467 10.58 -7.60 3.58
C ASN A 467 12.02 -7.09 3.42
N PRO A 468 12.64 -7.20 2.22
CA PRO A 468 14.01 -6.75 2.01
C PRO A 468 14.15 -5.22 2.04
N ASP A 469 13.09 -4.49 1.72
CA ASP A 469 13.06 -3.03 1.65
C ASP A 469 13.00 -2.34 3.02
N GLY A 470 12.79 -3.10 4.10
CA GLY A 470 12.64 -2.57 5.47
C GLY A 470 11.47 -1.59 5.62
N ILE A 471 10.40 -1.82 4.86
CA ILE A 471 9.08 -1.22 5.13
C ILE A 471 8.55 -1.81 6.43
N VAL A 472 8.13 -0.93 7.34
CA VAL A 472 7.76 -1.29 8.70
C VAL A 472 6.25 -1.29 8.84
N ALA A 473 5.70 -2.37 9.41
CA ALA A 473 4.28 -2.45 9.71
C ALA A 473 3.87 -1.37 10.73
N GLY A 474 2.92 -0.52 10.37
CA GLY A 474 2.58 0.66 11.16
C GLY A 474 1.87 1.74 10.36
N SER A 475 1.48 2.78 11.07
CA SER A 475 0.94 4.00 10.46
C SER A 475 2.04 4.67 9.62
N ASN A 476 1.80 4.95 8.34
CA ASN A 476 2.76 5.60 7.43
C ASN A 476 2.08 6.75 6.67
N LYS A 477 2.72 7.92 6.59
CA LYS A 477 2.28 8.99 5.69
C LYS A 477 2.59 8.67 4.22
N TRP A 478 1.81 9.26 3.30
CA TRP A 478 1.92 9.00 1.87
C TRP A 478 3.36 9.07 1.36
N GLN A 479 4.06 10.18 1.63
CA GLN A 479 5.44 10.38 1.19
C GLN A 479 6.45 9.39 1.78
N SER A 480 6.11 8.70 2.88
CA SER A 480 6.99 7.70 3.52
C SER A 480 6.78 6.28 3.00
N TYR A 481 5.61 5.98 2.43
CA TYR A 481 5.29 4.65 1.91
C TYR A 481 5.31 4.59 0.37
N MET A 482 4.91 5.69 -0.27
CA MET A 482 4.90 5.82 -1.72
C MET A 482 6.12 6.61 -2.20
N GLY A 483 6.32 7.81 -1.62
CA GLY A 483 7.27 8.80 -2.15
C GLY A 483 8.74 8.63 -1.77
N ASP A 484 9.07 7.80 -0.78
CA ASP A 484 10.44 7.55 -0.30
C ASP A 484 11.31 7.04 -1.45
N LEU A 485 12.39 7.76 -1.77
CA LEU A 485 13.20 7.43 -2.95
C LEU A 485 13.87 6.06 -2.84
N GLN A 486 14.17 5.60 -1.61
CA GLN A 486 14.94 4.39 -1.33
C GLN A 486 14.05 3.17 -1.00
N ARG A 487 12.83 3.38 -0.50
CA ARG A 487 11.94 2.32 0.00
C ARG A 487 10.49 2.40 -0.50
N GLY A 488 10.11 3.49 -1.16
CA GLY A 488 8.75 3.74 -1.61
C GLY A 488 8.40 3.04 -2.93
N TRP A 489 7.11 2.93 -3.23
CA TRP A 489 6.58 2.21 -4.40
C TRP A 489 6.19 3.09 -5.59
N LEU A 490 6.36 4.41 -5.51
CA LEU A 490 5.87 5.33 -6.55
C LEU A 490 6.55 5.12 -7.91
N GLY A 491 7.87 4.91 -7.91
CA GLY A 491 8.69 4.88 -9.13
C GLY A 491 8.70 3.53 -9.85
N ASP A 492 8.48 2.42 -9.14
CA ASP A 492 8.72 1.07 -9.66
C ASP A 492 7.45 0.20 -9.79
N ARG A 493 6.35 0.53 -9.10
CA ARG A 493 5.07 -0.21 -9.17
C ARG A 493 3.90 0.64 -9.66
N PRO A 494 2.86 0.02 -10.24
CA PRO A 494 1.56 0.65 -10.35
C PRO A 494 0.75 0.47 -9.07
N VAL A 495 0.07 1.53 -8.64
CA VAL A 495 -0.70 1.60 -7.40
C VAL A 495 -2.10 2.13 -7.68
N CYS A 496 -3.08 1.61 -6.95
CA CYS A 496 -4.44 2.12 -6.89
C CYS A 496 -4.83 2.30 -5.42
N ASP A 497 -5.09 3.54 -5.01
CA ASP A 497 -5.75 3.87 -3.76
C ASP A 497 -7.21 4.23 -4.04
N ILE A 498 -8.14 3.56 -3.35
CA ILE A 498 -9.57 3.88 -3.41
C ILE A 498 -9.97 4.50 -2.07
N ILE A 499 -10.38 5.77 -2.10
CA ILE A 499 -10.83 6.51 -0.92
C ILE A 499 -12.37 6.49 -0.88
N CYS A 500 -12.94 5.77 0.08
CA CYS A 500 -14.37 5.65 0.29
C CYS A 500 -14.87 6.74 1.26
N LYS A 501 -15.76 7.64 0.80
CA LYS A 501 -16.59 8.47 1.69
C LYS A 501 -17.93 7.79 1.91
N LEU A 502 -18.20 7.40 3.16
CA LEU A 502 -19.50 6.87 3.57
C LEU A 502 -19.76 7.25 5.03
N ASP A 503 -20.71 8.16 5.24
CA ASP A 503 -20.91 8.83 6.52
C ASP A 503 -21.26 7.87 7.66
N CYS A 504 -21.86 6.70 7.38
CA CYS A 504 -22.14 5.69 8.39
C CYS A 504 -20.89 5.04 9.03
N VAL A 505 -19.71 5.20 8.42
CA VAL A 505 -18.44 4.77 9.02
C VAL A 505 -17.54 5.97 9.36
N CYS A 506 -17.63 7.04 8.56
CA CYS A 506 -16.75 8.21 8.66
C CYS A 506 -17.20 9.25 9.70
N CYS A 507 -18.43 9.17 10.19
CA CYS A 507 -18.95 10.04 11.25
C CYS A 507 -19.17 9.28 12.57
N ASP A 508 -19.00 9.99 13.68
CA ASP A 508 -19.36 9.49 15.02
C ASP A 508 -20.89 9.55 15.22
N TYR A 509 -21.39 8.68 16.10
CA TYR A 509 -22.76 8.61 16.57
C TYR A 509 -22.82 9.06 18.04
N ASP A 510 -23.89 9.74 18.44
CA ASP A 510 -24.13 10.19 19.82
C ASP A 510 -25.52 9.74 20.30
N PHE A 511 -25.55 8.77 21.20
CA PHE A 511 -26.77 8.20 21.77
C PHE A 511 -27.01 8.76 23.19
N ASP A 512 -27.37 10.04 23.25
CA ASP A 512 -27.54 10.84 24.49
C ASP A 512 -26.29 10.83 25.40
N GLY A 513 -25.15 11.25 24.84
CA GLY A 513 -23.86 11.33 25.52
C GLY A 513 -23.00 10.07 25.40
N ILE A 514 -23.52 9.00 24.78
CA ILE A 514 -22.78 7.78 24.48
C ILE A 514 -22.26 7.84 23.05
N THR A 515 -20.99 8.21 22.89
CA THR A 515 -20.35 8.31 21.58
C THR A 515 -19.86 6.95 21.07
N LEU A 516 -20.31 6.56 19.86
CA LEU A 516 -19.83 5.40 19.12
C LEU A 516 -19.09 5.85 17.84
N SER A 517 -17.85 5.38 17.66
CA SER A 517 -16.94 5.87 16.62
C SER A 517 -16.37 4.75 15.73
N PRO A 518 -17.07 4.34 14.64
CA PRO A 518 -16.66 3.17 13.86
C PRO A 518 -15.25 3.26 13.29
N LEU A 519 -14.87 4.42 12.74
CA LEU A 519 -13.52 4.63 12.21
C LEU A 519 -12.45 4.62 13.31
N THR A 520 -12.77 5.04 14.53
CA THR A 520 -11.83 5.05 15.65
C THR A 520 -11.59 3.64 16.19
N GLU A 521 -12.60 2.78 16.17
CA GLU A 521 -12.45 1.35 16.46
C GLU A 521 -11.64 0.64 15.37
N LEU A 522 -11.93 0.89 14.09
CA LEU A 522 -11.15 0.35 12.97
C LEU A 522 -9.66 0.70 13.07
N ASN A 523 -9.35 1.96 13.40
CA ASN A 523 -7.97 2.39 13.61
C ASN A 523 -7.30 1.65 14.79
N GLN A 524 -8.00 1.41 15.90
CA GLN A 524 -7.46 0.64 17.02
C GLN A 524 -7.19 -0.82 16.66
N GLN A 525 -8.11 -1.49 15.94
CA GLN A 525 -7.90 -2.86 15.48
C GLN A 525 -6.75 -2.98 14.48
N LEU A 526 -6.56 -1.97 13.61
CA LEU A 526 -5.41 -1.88 12.71
C LEU A 526 -4.10 -1.63 13.48
N ASP A 527 -4.08 -0.72 14.46
CA ASP A 527 -2.90 -0.45 15.30
C ASP A 527 -2.46 -1.71 16.07
N ILE A 528 -3.41 -2.51 16.58
CA ILE A 528 -3.15 -3.84 17.17
C ILE A 528 -2.49 -4.77 16.14
N MET A 529 -3.06 -4.87 14.93
CA MET A 529 -2.56 -5.79 13.91
C MET A 529 -1.15 -5.41 13.42
N MET A 530 -0.88 -4.11 13.26
CA MET A 530 0.43 -3.61 12.83
C MET A 530 1.52 -3.86 13.88
N ALA A 531 1.25 -3.63 15.16
CA ALA A 531 2.19 -3.89 16.24
C ALA A 531 2.54 -5.38 16.38
N ARG A 532 1.54 -6.26 16.20
CA ARG A 532 1.73 -7.71 16.10
C ARG A 532 2.57 -8.11 14.89
N TYR A 533 2.33 -7.49 13.74
CA TYR A 533 3.10 -7.73 12.52
C TYR A 533 4.59 -7.35 12.65
N ARG A 534 4.92 -6.22 13.32
CA ARG A 534 6.33 -5.84 13.60
C ARG A 534 7.10 -6.83 14.48
N SER A 535 6.39 -7.58 15.32
CA SER A 535 6.98 -8.52 16.28
C SER A 535 6.82 -9.98 15.88
N GLY A 536 5.99 -10.27 14.88
CA GLY A 536 5.65 -11.62 14.45
C GLY A 536 4.95 -12.44 15.54
N ASP A 537 4.09 -11.82 16.37
CA ASP A 537 3.54 -12.46 17.58
C ASP A 537 4.63 -13.09 18.47
N GLY A 538 5.71 -12.35 18.69
CA GLY A 538 6.87 -12.76 19.49
C GLY A 538 7.85 -13.68 18.79
N THR A 539 7.54 -14.19 17.59
CA THR A 539 8.40 -15.11 16.83
C THR A 539 9.56 -14.43 16.09
N GLY A 540 9.56 -13.09 16.04
CA GLY A 540 10.49 -12.27 15.27
C GLY A 540 10.17 -12.14 13.78
N ALA A 541 9.09 -12.78 13.28
CA ALA A 541 8.75 -12.76 11.86
C ALA A 541 7.25 -12.95 11.56
N SER A 542 6.57 -11.88 11.11
CA SER A 542 5.40 -12.02 10.23
C SER A 542 5.83 -12.20 8.79
N LEU A 543 5.32 -13.24 8.13
CA LEU A 543 5.65 -13.65 6.76
C LEU A 543 4.38 -14.00 5.98
N VAL A 544 4.39 -13.73 4.67
CA VAL A 544 3.32 -14.16 3.77
C VAL A 544 3.45 -15.65 3.48
N THR A 545 2.36 -16.39 3.66
CA THR A 545 2.25 -17.82 3.36
C THR A 545 0.89 -18.11 2.70
N PRO A 546 0.64 -19.31 2.14
CA PRO A 546 -0.69 -19.72 1.68
C PRO A 546 -1.80 -19.73 2.75
N ALA A 547 -1.45 -19.51 4.03
CA ALA A 547 -2.35 -19.43 5.18
C ALA A 547 -2.32 -18.07 5.92
N THR A 548 -1.42 -17.14 5.54
CA THR A 548 -1.26 -15.82 6.17
C THR A 548 -0.94 -14.77 5.10
N SER A 549 -1.74 -13.71 5.00
CA SER A 549 -1.52 -12.64 4.01
C SER A 549 -1.99 -11.30 4.56
N CYS A 550 -1.38 -10.22 4.07
CA CYS A 550 -1.77 -8.84 4.40
C CYS A 550 -3.26 -8.60 4.15
N VAL A 551 -3.83 -9.23 3.11
CA VAL A 551 -5.26 -9.22 2.78
C VAL A 551 -6.11 -9.76 3.93
N GLN A 552 -5.84 -11.01 4.34
CA GLN A 552 -6.61 -11.69 5.39
C GLN A 552 -6.46 -10.98 6.74
N ASP A 553 -5.26 -10.57 7.10
CA ASP A 553 -5.01 -10.03 8.44
C ASP A 553 -5.43 -8.53 8.54
N SER A 554 -5.39 -7.76 7.44
CA SER A 554 -6.10 -6.47 7.36
C SER A 554 -7.63 -6.65 7.40
N SER A 555 -8.15 -7.66 6.72
CA SER A 555 -9.57 -8.03 6.73
C SER A 555 -10.06 -8.42 8.13
N GLN A 556 -9.20 -9.06 8.93
CA GLN A 556 -9.49 -9.37 10.33
C GLN A 556 -9.77 -8.10 11.15
N ALA A 557 -9.10 -6.98 10.89
CA ALA A 557 -9.34 -5.74 11.62
C ALA A 557 -10.75 -5.20 11.40
N ILE A 558 -11.28 -5.27 10.17
CA ILE A 558 -12.69 -4.94 9.87
C ILE A 558 -13.63 -5.91 10.60
N TYR A 559 -13.38 -7.22 10.51
CA TYR A 559 -14.23 -8.21 11.18
C TYR A 559 -14.28 -8.00 12.71
N ALA A 560 -13.12 -7.73 13.33
CA ALA A 560 -13.04 -7.41 14.75
C ALA A 560 -13.78 -6.10 15.10
N THR A 561 -13.67 -5.09 14.24
CA THR A 561 -14.39 -3.81 14.38
C THR A 561 -15.90 -4.02 14.38
N ILE A 562 -16.44 -4.75 13.39
CA ILE A 562 -17.88 -5.05 13.29
C ILE A 562 -18.34 -5.77 14.57
N LYS A 563 -17.68 -6.86 14.96
CA LYS A 563 -18.06 -7.61 16.18
C LYS A 563 -17.91 -6.81 17.47
N LYS A 564 -16.92 -5.91 17.57
CA LYS A 564 -16.76 -5.05 18.74
C LYS A 564 -17.90 -4.04 18.87
N ILE A 565 -18.21 -3.36 17.76
CA ILE A 565 -19.31 -2.40 17.67
C ILE A 565 -20.64 -3.08 17.97
N THR A 566 -20.96 -4.20 17.30
CA THR A 566 -22.18 -4.98 17.56
C THR A 566 -22.31 -5.36 19.04
N SER A 567 -21.23 -5.86 19.67
CA SER A 567 -21.25 -6.22 21.09
C SER A 567 -21.46 -5.03 22.01
N GLU A 568 -20.89 -3.86 21.72
CA GLU A 568 -21.10 -2.62 22.48
C GLU A 568 -22.54 -2.11 22.36
N ILE A 569 -23.15 -2.24 21.17
CA ILE A 569 -24.56 -1.92 20.91
C ILE A 569 -25.51 -2.89 21.63
N GLU A 570 -25.26 -4.20 21.55
CA GLU A 570 -26.11 -5.24 22.16
C GLU A 570 -26.09 -5.20 23.69
N SER A 571 -24.93 -4.87 24.27
CA SER A 571 -24.74 -4.79 25.73
C SER A 571 -25.15 -3.46 26.36
N ASN A 572 -25.62 -2.48 25.57
CA ASN A 572 -25.95 -1.14 26.04
C ASN A 572 -27.45 -0.81 25.88
N PRO A 573 -28.26 -0.93 26.95
CA PRO A 573 -29.70 -0.67 26.90
C PRO A 573 -30.08 0.74 26.47
N GLN A 574 -29.24 1.75 26.73
CA GLN A 574 -29.55 3.14 26.35
C GLN A 574 -29.48 3.34 24.83
N ILE A 575 -28.48 2.76 24.16
CA ILE A 575 -28.40 2.75 22.69
C ILE A 575 -29.63 2.03 22.10
N GLN A 576 -30.01 0.88 22.69
CA GLN A 576 -31.16 0.10 22.25
C GLN A 576 -32.50 0.83 22.42
N ASP A 577 -32.66 1.61 23.49
CA ASP A 577 -33.87 2.39 23.74
C ASP A 577 -33.93 3.62 22.84
N TRP A 578 -32.80 4.33 22.67
CA TRP A 578 -32.68 5.47 21.75
C TRP A 578 -33.09 5.09 20.31
N LEU A 579 -32.56 3.98 19.78
CA LEU A 579 -32.88 3.49 18.43
C LEU A 579 -34.37 3.14 18.24
N LYS A 580 -35.05 2.69 19.31
CA LYS A 580 -36.49 2.36 19.29
C LYS A 580 -37.38 3.59 19.41
N THR A 581 -36.95 4.58 20.18
CA THR A 581 -37.69 5.83 20.44
C THR A 581 -37.49 6.87 19.34
N HIS A 582 -36.39 6.79 18.58
CA HIS A 582 -36.05 7.69 17.48
C HIS A 582 -35.97 6.97 16.11
N PRO A 583 -36.98 6.18 15.68
CA PRO A 583 -36.87 5.29 14.52
C PRO A 583 -36.71 6.01 13.18
N THR A 584 -37.15 7.26 13.08
CA THR A 584 -37.08 8.10 11.88
C THR A 584 -35.90 9.06 11.86
N ASP A 585 -35.13 9.15 12.95
CA ASP A 585 -33.99 10.07 13.05
C ASP A 585 -32.89 9.74 12.03
N ALA A 586 -32.22 10.77 11.51
CA ALA A 586 -31.17 10.62 10.50
C ALA A 586 -30.01 9.74 11.00
N GLN A 587 -29.68 9.81 12.29
CA GLN A 587 -28.66 8.96 12.90
C GLN A 587 -29.13 7.50 12.99
N THR A 588 -30.40 7.23 13.28
CA THR A 588 -30.96 5.85 13.23
C THR A 588 -30.90 5.28 11.82
N GLN A 589 -31.26 6.07 10.80
CA GLN A 589 -31.19 5.64 9.40
C GLN A 589 -29.73 5.34 8.98
N ARG A 590 -28.81 6.24 9.30
CA ARG A 590 -27.36 6.06 9.09
C ARG A 590 -26.80 4.87 9.87
N PHE A 591 -27.37 4.56 11.04
CA PHE A 591 -26.98 3.40 11.84
C PHE A 591 -27.44 2.09 11.19
N ASN A 592 -28.67 2.04 10.68
CA ASN A 592 -29.16 0.88 9.92
C ASN A 592 -28.31 0.61 8.67
N GLN A 593 -27.82 1.67 8.00
CA GLN A 593 -26.87 1.57 6.90
C GLN A 593 -25.50 0.99 7.35
N LEU A 594 -25.00 1.34 8.55
CA LEU A 594 -23.79 0.75 9.13
C LEU A 594 -23.97 -0.75 9.41
N VAL A 595 -25.15 -1.17 9.90
CA VAL A 595 -25.47 -2.59 10.12
C VAL A 595 -25.49 -3.36 8.79
N ALA A 596 -26.23 -2.86 7.79
CA ALA A 596 -26.30 -3.48 6.46
C ALA A 596 -24.92 -3.55 5.75
N LEU A 597 -24.07 -2.53 5.95
CA LEU A 597 -22.67 -2.55 5.51
C LEU A 597 -21.87 -3.64 6.22
N GLY A 598 -22.02 -3.78 7.55
CA GLY A 598 -21.37 -4.82 8.34
C GLY A 598 -21.70 -6.23 7.85
N GLU A 599 -22.98 -6.54 7.66
CA GLU A 599 -23.46 -7.82 7.11
C GLU A 599 -22.90 -8.10 5.70
N SER A 600 -22.88 -7.07 4.84
CA SER A 600 -22.33 -7.14 3.49
C SER A 600 -20.83 -7.46 3.51
N LEU A 601 -20.07 -6.78 4.38
CA LEU A 601 -18.63 -6.98 4.54
C LEU A 601 -18.32 -8.36 5.13
N GLU A 602 -19.03 -8.81 6.17
CA GLU A 602 -18.84 -10.13 6.76
C GLU A 602 -18.93 -11.27 5.75
N THR A 603 -19.81 -11.16 4.76
CA THR A 603 -19.95 -12.13 3.67
C THR A 603 -18.70 -12.27 2.81
N VAL A 604 -17.93 -11.19 2.61
CA VAL A 604 -16.67 -11.18 1.86
C VAL A 604 -15.47 -11.55 2.75
N LEU A 605 -15.47 -11.13 4.00
CA LEU A 605 -14.40 -11.40 4.97
C LEU A 605 -14.42 -12.86 5.47
N MET A 606 -15.59 -13.51 5.47
CA MET A 606 -15.80 -14.90 5.90
C MET A 606 -16.44 -15.75 4.78
N PRO A 607 -15.72 -16.12 3.71
CA PRO A 607 -16.24 -17.05 2.72
C PRO A 607 -16.70 -18.37 3.38
N LEU A 608 -17.98 -18.71 3.18
CA LEU A 608 -18.68 -19.84 3.80
C LEU A 608 -18.81 -19.77 5.34
N GLY A 609 -18.65 -18.60 5.97
CA GLY A 609 -18.84 -18.40 7.41
C GLY A 609 -17.71 -18.96 8.30
N ILE A 610 -16.58 -19.37 7.72
CA ILE A 610 -15.48 -20.01 8.47
C ILE A 610 -14.50 -18.96 8.99
N VAL A 611 -14.65 -18.58 10.27
CA VAL A 611 -13.66 -17.76 11.00
C VAL A 611 -12.38 -18.55 11.25
N ARG A 612 -11.22 -18.00 10.89
CA ARG A 612 -9.88 -18.57 11.19
C ARG A 612 -9.69 -18.77 12.72
N PRO A 613 -9.07 -19.87 13.19
CA PRO A 613 -8.93 -20.13 14.63
C PRO A 613 -8.14 -19.06 15.40
N ASP A 614 -7.10 -18.50 14.77
CA ASP A 614 -6.31 -17.42 15.33
C ASP A 614 -7.13 -16.12 15.44
N TRP A 615 -8.01 -15.81 14.49
CA TRP A 615 -8.93 -14.66 14.59
C TRP A 615 -9.81 -14.73 15.85
N ARG A 616 -10.24 -15.93 16.28
CA ARG A 616 -11.01 -16.13 17.53
C ARG A 616 -10.17 -15.92 18.80
N ARG A 617 -8.87 -16.23 18.74
CA ARG A 617 -7.93 -15.89 19.82
C ARG A 617 -7.68 -14.38 19.85
N ASN A 618 -7.55 -13.77 18.68
CA ASN A 618 -7.30 -12.34 18.51
C ASN A 618 -8.50 -11.49 18.93
N SER A 619 -9.74 -11.93 18.67
CA SER A 619 -10.95 -11.23 19.14
C SER A 619 -11.05 -11.20 20.67
N ARG A 620 -10.63 -12.27 21.35
CA ARG A 620 -10.51 -12.28 22.82
C ARG A 620 -9.46 -11.29 23.33
N LEU A 621 -8.31 -11.19 22.65
CA LEU A 621 -7.28 -10.19 22.94
C LEU A 621 -7.75 -8.75 22.67
N ALA A 622 -8.64 -8.56 21.69
CA ALA A 622 -9.34 -7.31 21.43
C ALA A 622 -10.52 -7.01 22.40
N GLY A 623 -10.70 -7.83 23.46
CA GLY A 623 -11.73 -7.60 24.47
C GLY A 623 -13.16 -7.83 23.95
N ILE A 624 -13.32 -8.82 23.07
CA ILE A 624 -14.61 -9.38 22.66
C ILE A 624 -14.76 -10.72 23.39
N ASP A 625 -15.61 -10.75 24.42
CA ASP A 625 -15.82 -11.96 25.22
C ASP A 625 -16.70 -12.98 24.47
N SER A 626 -16.35 -14.25 24.55
CA SER A 626 -16.90 -15.27 23.65
C SER A 626 -18.17 -15.95 24.19
N GLU A 627 -19.20 -15.15 24.47
CA GLU A 627 -20.55 -15.62 24.87
C GLU A 627 -21.64 -15.36 23.80
N LEU A 628 -21.28 -14.84 22.61
CA LEU A 628 -22.17 -14.80 21.43
C LEU A 628 -22.44 -16.23 20.90
N LYS A 629 -23.42 -16.89 21.52
CA LYS A 629 -23.95 -18.22 21.15
C LYS A 629 -24.96 -18.13 20.00
N LYS A 630 -24.75 -18.94 18.95
CA LYS A 630 -25.54 -19.06 17.70
C LYS A 630 -25.42 -17.79 16.83
N THR A 631 -25.32 -17.82 15.50
CA THR A 631 -25.66 -18.83 14.46
C THR A 631 -24.60 -18.68 13.32
N PHE A 632 -24.27 -19.59 12.40
CA PHE A 632 -24.94 -20.81 11.91
C PHE A 632 -23.94 -21.94 11.56
N PHE A 633 -24.10 -22.55 10.36
CA PHE A 633 -23.33 -23.63 9.72
C PHE A 633 -21.86 -23.85 10.11
N VAL A 634 -21.57 -25.03 10.68
CA VAL A 634 -20.25 -25.65 10.68
C VAL A 634 -20.38 -27.08 10.14
N GLY A 635 -19.87 -27.30 8.93
CA GLY A 635 -19.84 -28.61 8.28
C GLY A 635 -19.00 -28.58 7.00
N ILE A 636 -18.25 -29.66 6.74
CA ILE A 636 -17.31 -29.82 5.61
C ILE A 636 -16.03 -28.96 5.73
N ALA A 637 -15.07 -29.45 6.51
CA ALA A 637 -13.73 -28.87 6.61
C ALA A 637 -12.65 -29.89 6.21
N ASN A 638 -11.99 -29.66 5.07
CA ASN A 638 -10.52 -29.61 4.94
C ASN A 638 -10.07 -29.44 3.48
N LEU A 639 -10.72 -30.09 2.51
CA LEU A 639 -10.38 -29.96 1.07
C LEU A 639 -10.72 -28.57 0.49
N ILE A 640 -11.80 -27.93 0.98
CA ILE A 640 -12.26 -26.63 0.46
C ILE A 640 -11.35 -25.46 0.90
N LYS A 641 -10.55 -25.62 1.98
CA LYS A 641 -9.72 -24.55 2.56
C LYS A 641 -8.71 -23.96 1.57
N ALA A 642 -8.10 -24.77 0.71
CA ALA A 642 -7.13 -24.29 -0.28
C ALA A 642 -7.77 -23.41 -1.36
N ALA A 643 -8.94 -23.82 -1.87
CA ALA A 643 -9.70 -23.04 -2.86
C ALA A 643 -10.31 -21.75 -2.26
N ILE A 644 -10.68 -21.78 -0.98
CA ILE A 644 -11.14 -20.59 -0.24
C ILE A 644 -10.01 -19.59 0.02
N SER A 645 -8.81 -20.08 0.38
CA SER A 645 -7.65 -19.20 0.65
C SER A 645 -7.32 -18.35 -0.57
N TYR A 646 -7.25 -18.95 -1.77
CA TYR A 646 -7.03 -18.24 -3.03
C TYR A 646 -7.97 -17.03 -3.23
N ARG A 647 -9.29 -17.19 -3.00
CA ARG A 647 -10.28 -16.11 -3.13
C ARG A 647 -10.15 -14.99 -2.08
N THR A 648 -9.41 -15.22 -1.00
CA THR A 648 -9.15 -14.24 0.08
C THR A 648 -7.68 -13.80 0.14
N MET A 649 -6.85 -14.21 -0.82
CA MET A 649 -5.42 -13.90 -0.88
C MET A 649 -5.03 -12.97 -2.02
N LEU A 650 -5.95 -12.55 -2.89
CA LEU A 650 -5.68 -11.62 -4.00
C LEU A 650 -6.02 -10.17 -3.60
N PRO A 651 -5.03 -9.29 -3.36
CA PRO A 651 -5.22 -7.88 -3.03
C PRO A 651 -6.24 -7.15 -3.89
N ARG A 652 -6.09 -7.21 -5.22
CA ARG A 652 -7.01 -6.54 -6.14
C ARG A 652 -8.44 -7.05 -6.00
N ARG A 653 -8.63 -8.38 -5.93
CA ARG A 653 -9.97 -8.97 -5.77
C ARG A 653 -10.64 -8.43 -4.51
N THR A 654 -9.92 -8.39 -3.38
CA THR A 654 -10.46 -7.88 -2.12
C THR A 654 -10.70 -6.37 -2.16
N GLN A 655 -9.79 -5.58 -2.77
CA GLN A 655 -10.00 -4.14 -3.00
C GLN A 655 -11.27 -3.90 -3.83
N ASP A 656 -11.39 -4.57 -4.97
CA ASP A 656 -12.52 -4.42 -5.89
C ASP A 656 -13.84 -4.85 -5.22
N GLU A 657 -13.90 -5.98 -4.50
CA GLU A 657 -15.13 -6.43 -3.82
C GLU A 657 -15.55 -5.52 -2.65
N ILE A 658 -14.61 -5.06 -1.82
CA ILE A 658 -14.94 -4.11 -0.74
C ILE A 658 -15.40 -2.77 -1.34
N ALA A 659 -14.71 -2.24 -2.35
CA ALA A 659 -15.11 -1.01 -3.04
C ALA A 659 -16.53 -1.12 -3.66
N LYS A 660 -16.87 -2.27 -4.27
CA LYS A 660 -18.23 -2.54 -4.77
C LYS A 660 -19.29 -2.55 -3.66
N ILE A 661 -18.97 -3.08 -2.47
CA ILE A 661 -19.87 -3.04 -1.31
C ILE A 661 -20.11 -1.59 -0.87
N PHE A 662 -19.05 -0.79 -0.73
CA PHE A 662 -19.17 0.64 -0.38
C PHE A 662 -20.03 1.40 -1.39
N LEU A 663 -19.81 1.24 -2.71
CA LEU A 663 -20.66 1.85 -3.75
C LEU A 663 -22.14 1.45 -3.63
N LYS A 664 -22.43 0.16 -3.44
CA LYS A 664 -23.80 -0.35 -3.27
C LYS A 664 -24.48 0.19 -2.01
N GLN A 665 -23.71 0.55 -1.00
CA GLN A 665 -24.18 1.21 0.23
C GLN A 665 -24.21 2.74 0.11
N GLY A 666 -24.04 3.33 -1.09
CA GLY A 666 -24.18 4.77 -1.33
C GLY A 666 -22.88 5.58 -1.21
N ALA A 667 -21.72 4.94 -1.07
CA ALA A 667 -20.44 5.65 -0.89
C ALA A 667 -19.97 6.35 -2.17
N PHE A 668 -19.34 7.51 -2.03
CA PHE A 668 -18.52 8.10 -3.09
C PHE A 668 -17.11 7.47 -3.04
N LEU A 669 -16.58 7.07 -4.19
CA LEU A 669 -15.21 6.55 -4.29
C LEU A 669 -14.32 7.51 -5.07
N TRP A 670 -13.21 7.93 -4.46
CA TRP A 670 -12.16 8.65 -5.13
C TRP A 670 -10.97 7.73 -5.38
N ILE A 671 -10.68 7.43 -6.63
CA ILE A 671 -9.59 6.55 -7.04
C ILE A 671 -8.38 7.39 -7.42
N ILE A 672 -7.23 7.09 -6.85
CA ILE A 672 -5.91 7.60 -7.29
C ILE A 672 -5.13 6.41 -7.85
N ARG A 673 -4.83 6.45 -9.15
CA ARG A 673 -3.96 5.47 -9.81
C ARG A 673 -2.67 6.12 -10.23
N THR A 674 -1.53 5.53 -9.88
CA THR A 674 -0.19 5.88 -10.38
C THR A 674 0.43 4.68 -11.06
N ASN A 675 1.23 4.87 -12.12
CA ASN A 675 1.92 3.76 -12.78
C ASN A 675 3.39 4.14 -13.04
N GLN A 676 4.30 3.82 -12.11
CA GLN A 676 5.75 4.14 -12.22
C GLN A 676 6.00 5.63 -12.50
N VAL A 677 5.82 6.45 -11.47
CA VAL A 677 5.81 7.91 -11.52
C VAL A 677 7.06 8.50 -10.86
N GLY A 678 7.59 9.59 -11.41
CA GLY A 678 8.87 10.19 -11.02
C GLY A 678 9.74 10.34 -12.26
N GLY A 679 11.01 9.97 -12.16
CA GLY A 679 11.85 9.71 -13.34
C GLY A 679 11.45 8.40 -14.06
N PHE A 680 12.12 8.12 -15.17
CA PHE A 680 11.80 7.04 -16.09
C PHE A 680 12.93 6.00 -16.19
N ASP A 681 12.67 4.73 -15.89
CA ASP A 681 13.58 3.60 -16.22
C ASP A 681 12.99 2.81 -17.40
N PRO A 682 13.61 2.80 -18.60
CA PRO A 682 13.07 2.15 -19.78
C PRO A 682 13.00 0.61 -19.70
N ASP A 683 13.68 -0.03 -18.75
CA ASP A 683 13.76 -1.49 -18.67
C ASP A 683 12.72 -2.13 -17.73
N ILE A 684 11.89 -1.34 -17.06
CA ILE A 684 10.73 -1.80 -16.27
C ILE A 684 9.41 -1.35 -16.90
N GLU A 685 8.33 -2.06 -16.60
CA GLU A 685 6.97 -1.70 -17.01
C GLU A 685 6.00 -1.91 -15.84
N PRO A 686 4.91 -1.13 -15.73
CA PRO A 686 3.94 -1.35 -14.68
C PRO A 686 3.04 -2.56 -15.01
N HIS A 687 2.95 -3.54 -14.12
CA HIS A 687 2.14 -4.75 -14.30
C HIS A 687 0.96 -4.77 -13.31
N ALA A 688 -0.28 -4.87 -13.82
CA ALA A 688 -1.47 -4.92 -12.98
C ALA A 688 -1.48 -6.12 -12.00
N PRO A 689 -2.00 -5.97 -10.77
CA PRO A 689 -2.25 -7.10 -9.87
C PRO A 689 -3.36 -8.01 -10.41
N THR A 690 -3.26 -9.30 -10.10
CA THR A 690 -4.22 -10.33 -10.51
C THR A 690 -5.54 -10.18 -9.73
N GLY A 691 -6.66 -10.08 -10.46
CA GLY A 691 -8.00 -9.79 -9.90
C GLY A 691 -9.09 -10.81 -10.24
N LEU A 692 -8.73 -12.10 -10.37
CA LEU A 692 -9.65 -13.22 -10.64
C LEU A 692 -10.77 -13.33 -9.60
#